data_AF-A0A7X9J495-F1
#
_entry.id   AF-A0A7X9J495-F1
#
_cell.length_a   1.000
_cell.length_b   1.000
_cell.length_c   1.000
_cell.angle_alpha   90.00
_cell.angle_beta   90.00
_cell.angle_gamma   90.00
#
_symmetry.space_group_name_H-M   'P 1'
#
loop_
_entity.id
_entity.type
_entity.pdbx_description
1 polymer ?
#
loop_
_entity_poly.entity_id
_entity_poly.type
_entity_poly.pdbx_seq_one_letter_code
_entity_poly.pdbx_strand_id
1 'polypeptide(L)'
;MTVYRLRASAINAVSLFLLLFPTACFADTTVSSDITTDTVWTTVGSPYIVTADITIQAGVTLTIQSGVTVKANSLRGLYVYGTIIATETNFTRSGTTGYWKGIYLSPASGSSSFTNCQFSYGGAYNGGAGIGNFNGSSRRVMLYLDDCDPVISGCSFANAERNGVEMYSSRCTFQSNTISDVNASYYPLIYDTPDCFPVISGTTITGTGQKTIPLGGGVLSDTGTWRKVADGFPFLIGENLTVSEGQTLTLEPGVTIRWADRGLYVNGTLHAVGTETAPIVLTSDDATPAAGQWRGVYLGPTAGASQIAWLQISNAGSYNGGVGLGKFHDQNFITGLLVDSSHPSMESLTITLSGGVGLDLWACNSTLNNLTIDRTTRNGFRAQAGCRPTINTVSLTNTGTSNYYTGSMDFQSCPTVSNVTQSGNKMPGLQVYGGTLSTPATWQKWADGLPWIITADVTLSENTTWTVNPGVVIKSNAAVIYLLGTALCDGTSEPIIFTSYKDDSVAGDTNGDGATAPAGGNWVGIYVGPTAGASEFRNCTFRYAAAYNGGPGIGNYEGAPRFGTLFVHNSSPVFYGCTISNGDRGGIHLFGSQATIRNCSFVNFSSAYYPILINSPNCAPIMEGNTTTGTGKNMAGHCGGAFPGDIRWYNTGPEFPYDVFTDVLSPEGSTWTIDAGTTVKTTRKFSVLGTLMAIGTPDNPITFTSSVASPVPGDWVGIYLGPQSSASVLEHINLLYGASYNGGPGIGNLHGSPRFASLYVDGSSPTLSNVSISSTYRNGLEMYAAQPTVNGLIIDKCGWHGVRAEGGSVVSYLNTVFRNSVATTYYPISCDGSSIPILVNPVFTDNKLNAVQLTDGTLALPATLKAIGTEVSYALTGDVIVSAVATLTIEPGSVVKGSSGAIHVLGSLIAENVVFTSIKDDSVGGDTNGNGTATSPGKGDWIGIYFGPDAGGSVFRWNKVAYAGGYNGGVGLGNYDGRYRQANVVIHRSSPRFACNNVFQSDEHGILTVYSNSRVVDCIVSDIRTDGILVDGGYPMVGNNLVRNSTNAIRISSGGAAVGNNIVTDCSRGVYRQSGVTGTVLNNLAWQCSTPGITNGVDGNLVADPQFTDPANGNYRPLPSSPCIDAGNSDFVRPEDTDILGWVRAAGACVDIGPYEYVNVDWDILAKAARALRIAAGINECSPEDLTSLNIENTGPSEYVVDMADVARWCRKANFRDP
;
A
#
# COMPACT_ATOMS: atom_id res chain seq x y z
N MET A 1 -23.44 11.34 -74.96
CA MET A 1 -24.31 11.74 -76.08
C MET A 1 -23.54 12.72 -76.95
N THR A 2 -23.71 12.56 -78.24
CA THR A 2 -22.82 12.90 -79.36
C THR A 2 -22.89 14.38 -79.78
N VAL A 3 -21.87 14.84 -80.54
CA VAL A 3 -21.88 15.91 -81.60
C VAL A 3 -21.65 17.37 -81.17
N TYR A 4 -20.83 18.25 -81.79
CA TYR A 4 -19.87 18.24 -82.93
C TYR A 4 -18.94 19.48 -82.85
N ARG A 5 -17.77 19.41 -83.50
CA ARG A 5 -16.88 20.53 -83.91
C ARG A 5 -17.45 21.31 -85.10
N LEU A 6 -17.08 22.59 -85.29
CA LEU A 6 -16.47 23.16 -86.53
C LEU A 6 -16.42 24.71 -86.59
N ARG A 7 -15.18 25.23 -86.73
CA ARG A 7 -14.62 26.18 -87.73
C ARG A 7 -15.33 27.49 -88.18
N ALA A 8 -14.55 28.57 -88.05
CA ALA A 8 -14.00 29.47 -89.10
C ALA A 8 -14.89 30.50 -89.87
N SER A 9 -14.42 31.76 -89.78
CA SER A 9 -14.21 32.77 -90.84
C SER A 9 -15.37 33.24 -91.73
N ALA A 10 -15.67 34.55 -91.69
CA ALA A 10 -16.03 35.34 -92.87
C ALA A 10 -15.84 36.85 -92.64
N ILE A 11 -15.06 37.46 -93.53
CA ILE A 11 -14.89 38.89 -93.74
C ILE A 11 -15.66 39.27 -95.01
N ASN A 12 -16.21 40.49 -95.02
CA ASN A 12 -16.50 41.40 -96.14
C ASN A 12 -17.91 41.53 -96.78
N ALA A 13 -18.28 42.84 -96.86
CA ALA A 13 -19.01 43.55 -97.92
C ALA A 13 -20.55 43.56 -97.81
N VAL A 14 -21.36 44.61 -98.05
CA VAL A 14 -21.26 45.93 -98.73
C VAL A 14 -22.44 46.79 -98.20
N SER A 15 -22.29 48.11 -98.03
CA SER A 15 -23.21 49.11 -98.63
C SER A 15 -22.74 50.55 -98.45
N LEU A 16 -22.71 51.20 -99.61
CA LEU A 16 -22.12 52.47 -100.00
C LEU A 16 -23.27 53.43 -100.35
N PHE A 17 -23.30 54.65 -99.79
CA PHE A 17 -23.84 55.80 -100.53
C PHE A 17 -23.26 57.16 -100.05
N LEU A 18 -22.22 57.57 -100.78
CA LEU A 18 -21.90 58.89 -101.35
C LEU A 18 -22.27 60.21 -100.60
N LEU A 19 -21.19 60.91 -100.24
CA LEU A 19 -20.71 62.22 -100.76
C LEU A 19 -20.99 63.53 -99.97
N LEU A 20 -19.84 64.18 -99.72
CA LEU A 20 -19.56 65.62 -99.68
C LEU A 20 -19.91 66.39 -98.40
N PHE A 21 -19.04 66.24 -97.39
CA PHE A 21 -18.71 67.32 -96.46
C PHE A 21 -17.17 67.47 -96.42
N PRO A 22 -16.63 68.70 -96.31
CA PRO A 22 -15.21 68.96 -96.43
C PRO A 22 -14.42 68.20 -95.36
N THR A 23 -13.30 67.59 -95.75
CA THR A 23 -12.26 67.18 -94.80
C THR A 23 -11.73 68.45 -94.15
N ALA A 24 -12.20 68.77 -92.95
CA ALA A 24 -11.49 69.66 -92.07
C ALA A 24 -10.13 68.99 -91.76
N CYS A 25 -9.09 69.49 -92.41
CA CYS A 25 -7.72 69.28 -91.97
C CYS A 25 -7.61 70.04 -90.64
N PHE A 26 -7.82 69.34 -89.52
CA PHE A 26 -7.54 69.90 -88.21
C PHE A 26 -6.02 69.90 -88.02
N ALA A 27 -5.48 71.09 -87.75
CA ALA A 27 -4.08 71.27 -87.43
C ALA A 27 -3.78 70.58 -86.09
N ASP A 28 -2.66 69.87 -86.05
CA ASP A 28 -2.04 69.35 -84.85
C ASP A 28 -1.71 70.50 -83.88
N THR A 29 -2.26 70.44 -82.66
CA THR A 29 -2.01 71.46 -81.64
C THR A 29 -0.74 71.10 -80.88
N THR A 30 0.35 71.81 -81.14
CA THR A 30 1.61 71.62 -80.39
C THR A 30 1.49 72.17 -78.96
N VAL A 31 1.83 71.34 -77.98
CA VAL A 31 1.93 71.70 -76.56
C VAL A 31 3.40 71.63 -76.16
N SER A 32 3.99 72.78 -75.82
CA SER A 32 5.42 72.93 -75.53
C SER A 32 5.72 73.70 -74.23
N SER A 33 4.70 74.19 -73.53
CA SER A 33 4.80 74.93 -72.27
C SER A 33 3.78 74.44 -71.25
N ASP A 34 4.06 74.70 -69.98
CA ASP A 34 3.19 74.35 -68.84
C ASP A 34 1.79 74.96 -68.94
N ILE A 35 0.83 74.28 -68.30
CA ILE A 35 -0.56 74.71 -68.14
C ILE A 35 -0.69 75.40 -66.78
N THR A 36 -0.82 76.73 -66.81
CA THR A 36 -0.78 77.61 -65.63
C THR A 36 -2.15 78.21 -65.26
N THR A 37 -3.17 77.99 -66.08
CA THR A 37 -4.57 78.37 -65.85
C THR A 37 -5.50 77.25 -66.33
N ASP A 38 -6.73 77.20 -65.81
CA ASP A 38 -7.72 76.20 -66.23
C ASP A 38 -7.83 76.17 -67.75
N THR A 39 -7.67 74.98 -68.32
CA THR A 39 -7.50 74.77 -69.76
C THR A 39 -8.39 73.63 -70.21
N VAL A 40 -9.05 73.82 -71.36
CA VAL A 40 -9.86 72.78 -72.00
C VAL A 40 -9.20 72.37 -73.32
N TRP A 41 -8.87 71.08 -73.45
CA TRP A 41 -8.47 70.47 -74.71
C TRP A 41 -9.71 69.93 -75.43
N THR A 42 -9.96 70.43 -76.63
CA THR A 42 -11.19 70.17 -77.41
C THR A 42 -10.92 69.27 -78.61
N THR A 43 -11.94 68.62 -79.13
CA THR A 43 -11.81 67.75 -80.33
C THR A 43 -11.30 68.51 -81.56
N VAL A 44 -11.58 69.82 -81.66
CA VAL A 44 -11.09 70.69 -82.74
C VAL A 44 -9.56 70.84 -82.71
N GLY A 45 -8.93 70.80 -81.54
CA GLY A 45 -7.48 70.87 -81.38
C GLY A 45 -6.76 69.51 -81.42
N SER A 46 -7.51 68.42 -81.58
CA SER A 46 -6.98 67.05 -81.60
C SER A 46 -6.32 66.74 -82.97
N PRO A 47 -5.13 66.11 -83.01
CA PRO A 47 -4.35 65.65 -81.87
C PRO A 47 -3.55 66.76 -81.18
N TYR A 48 -3.46 66.72 -79.85
CA TYR A 48 -2.53 67.54 -79.07
C TYR A 48 -1.16 66.86 -79.02
N ILE A 49 -0.12 67.50 -79.56
CA ILE A 49 1.23 66.95 -79.62
C ILE A 49 2.10 67.55 -78.51
N VAL A 50 2.39 66.75 -77.49
CA VAL A 50 3.26 67.11 -76.37
C VAL A 50 4.73 67.00 -76.80
N THR A 51 5.39 68.16 -76.97
CA THR A 51 6.77 68.25 -77.51
C THR A 51 7.83 68.54 -76.44
N ALA A 52 7.42 69.04 -75.28
CA ALA A 52 8.22 69.19 -74.06
C ALA A 52 7.59 68.40 -72.91
N ASP A 53 8.27 68.24 -71.77
CA ASP A 53 7.59 67.81 -70.55
C ASP A 53 6.62 68.93 -70.12
N ILE A 54 5.36 68.59 -69.82
CA ILE A 54 4.31 69.59 -69.53
C ILE A 54 3.85 69.43 -68.09
N THR A 55 3.86 70.54 -67.36
CA THR A 55 3.36 70.62 -66.00
C THR A 55 1.96 71.23 -65.98
N ILE A 56 0.99 70.54 -65.36
CA ILE A 56 -0.28 71.14 -64.93
C ILE A 56 -0.04 71.67 -63.52
N GLN A 57 0.02 72.99 -63.35
CA GLN A 57 0.39 73.62 -62.09
C GLN A 57 -0.63 73.35 -60.97
N ALA A 58 -0.19 73.48 -59.72
CA ALA A 58 -1.06 73.31 -58.56
C ALA A 58 -2.27 74.26 -58.60
N GLY A 59 -3.47 73.75 -58.29
CA GLY A 59 -4.73 74.50 -58.33
C GLY A 59 -5.32 74.70 -59.74
N VAL A 60 -4.67 74.19 -60.79
CA VAL A 60 -5.12 74.31 -62.18
C VAL A 60 -5.78 73.02 -62.67
N THR A 61 -6.86 73.13 -63.44
CA THR A 61 -7.56 72.01 -64.06
C THR A 61 -7.33 71.94 -65.56
N LEU A 62 -6.82 70.80 -66.04
CA LEU A 62 -6.87 70.41 -67.45
C LEU A 62 -8.08 69.52 -67.70
N THR A 63 -9.05 70.01 -68.46
CA THR A 63 -10.21 69.21 -68.92
C THR A 63 -9.99 68.77 -70.37
N ILE A 64 -10.04 67.47 -70.65
CA ILE A 64 -9.89 66.91 -71.99
C ILE A 64 -11.24 66.34 -72.45
N GLN A 65 -11.77 66.87 -73.54
CA GLN A 65 -13.05 66.42 -74.11
C GLN A 65 -12.98 65.00 -74.67
N SER A 66 -14.14 64.30 -74.67
CA SER A 66 -14.30 62.99 -75.31
C SER A 66 -13.83 62.99 -76.76
N GLY A 67 -13.09 61.95 -77.16
CA GLY A 67 -12.56 61.75 -78.51
C GLY A 67 -11.23 62.43 -78.82
N VAL A 68 -10.65 63.16 -77.86
CA VAL A 68 -9.32 63.80 -78.04
C VAL A 68 -8.21 62.75 -78.07
N THR A 69 -7.24 62.93 -78.97
CA THR A 69 -5.98 62.18 -78.99
C THR A 69 -4.85 63.06 -78.50
N VAL A 70 -4.12 62.61 -77.49
CA VAL A 70 -2.91 63.25 -76.95
C VAL A 70 -1.70 62.42 -77.37
N LYS A 71 -0.81 63.02 -78.14
CA LYS A 71 0.41 62.38 -78.66
C LYS A 71 1.65 62.97 -78.01
N ALA A 72 2.39 62.20 -77.24
CA ALA A 72 3.66 62.67 -76.66
C ALA A 72 4.86 62.25 -77.52
N ASN A 73 5.79 63.19 -77.72
CA ASN A 73 7.10 62.89 -78.29
C ASN A 73 7.88 61.92 -77.40
N SER A 74 8.81 61.19 -78.02
CA SER A 74 9.71 60.28 -77.30
C SER A 74 10.35 60.98 -76.11
N LEU A 75 10.33 60.33 -74.95
CA LEU A 75 10.86 60.84 -73.68
C LEU A 75 10.20 62.14 -73.17
N ARG A 76 8.95 62.42 -73.53
CA ARG A 76 8.14 63.50 -72.95
C ARG A 76 6.97 62.97 -72.13
N GLY A 77 6.54 63.68 -71.10
CA GLY A 77 5.45 63.27 -70.22
C GLY A 77 4.63 64.43 -69.66
N LEU A 78 3.58 64.08 -68.91
CA LEU A 78 2.70 65.02 -68.23
C LEU A 78 2.91 64.92 -66.71
N TYR A 79 3.18 66.06 -66.07
CA TYR A 79 3.33 66.18 -64.62
C TYR A 79 2.14 66.96 -64.06
N VAL A 80 1.22 66.27 -63.40
CA VAL A 80 0.00 66.87 -62.89
C VAL A 80 0.20 67.18 -61.41
N TYR A 81 0.39 68.47 -61.09
CA TYR A 81 0.32 69.00 -59.72
C TYR A 81 -1.05 69.62 -59.39
N GLY A 82 -1.87 69.87 -60.42
CA GLY A 82 -3.28 70.28 -60.31
C GLY A 82 -4.24 69.12 -60.54
N THR A 83 -5.25 69.31 -61.39
CA THR A 83 -6.27 68.28 -61.71
C THR A 83 -6.28 67.99 -63.21
N ILE A 84 -6.40 66.71 -63.60
CA ILE A 84 -6.70 66.31 -64.98
C ILE A 84 -8.02 65.54 -65.04
N ILE A 85 -8.95 66.00 -65.88
CA ILE A 85 -10.23 65.33 -66.13
C ILE A 85 -10.25 64.92 -67.60
N ALA A 86 -10.19 63.62 -67.88
CA ALA A 86 -10.18 63.06 -69.22
C ALA A 86 -11.26 61.98 -69.39
N THR A 87 -12.01 62.07 -70.48
CA THR A 87 -13.02 61.06 -70.87
C THR A 87 -12.73 60.62 -72.30
N GLU A 88 -12.83 59.33 -72.60
CA GLU A 88 -12.68 58.75 -73.95
C GLU A 88 -11.46 59.31 -74.73
N THR A 89 -10.36 59.56 -74.00
CA THR A 89 -9.16 60.19 -74.52
C THR A 89 -8.12 59.13 -74.87
N ASN A 90 -7.45 59.26 -76.02
CA ASN A 90 -6.37 58.38 -76.44
C ASN A 90 -4.99 59.03 -76.19
N PHE A 91 -4.30 58.60 -75.15
CA PHE A 91 -2.92 58.96 -74.84
C PHE A 91 -1.95 57.98 -75.52
N THR A 92 -1.14 58.48 -76.46
CA THR A 92 -0.22 57.64 -77.23
C THR A 92 1.06 58.40 -77.63
N ARG A 93 1.96 57.75 -78.36
CA ARG A 93 3.19 58.36 -78.90
C ARG A 93 2.91 59.14 -80.20
N SER A 94 3.72 60.16 -80.49
CA SER A 94 3.58 60.97 -81.72
C SER A 94 4.10 60.30 -83.00
N GLY A 95 4.92 59.24 -82.90
CA GLY A 95 5.56 58.54 -84.04
C GLY A 95 5.35 57.01 -84.07
N THR A 96 6.10 56.32 -84.94
CA THR A 96 6.04 54.86 -85.13
C THR A 96 7.08 54.07 -84.33
N THR A 97 8.04 54.76 -83.69
CA THR A 97 9.09 54.16 -82.85
C THR A 97 9.26 54.98 -81.55
N GLY A 98 9.81 54.34 -80.51
CA GLY A 98 10.01 54.96 -79.19
C GLY A 98 8.76 54.95 -78.30
N TYR A 99 8.95 55.41 -77.05
CA TYR A 99 7.94 55.47 -75.99
C TYR A 99 7.95 56.87 -75.35
N TRP A 100 6.80 57.29 -74.82
CA TRP A 100 6.69 58.53 -74.03
C TRP A 100 6.87 58.22 -72.53
N LYS A 101 7.19 59.22 -71.70
CA LYS A 101 7.55 59.01 -70.29
C LYS A 101 6.40 58.43 -69.47
N GLY A 102 5.18 58.93 -69.67
CA GLY A 102 4.00 58.58 -68.86
C GLY A 102 3.29 59.82 -68.32
N ILE A 103 2.32 59.59 -67.44
CA ILE A 103 1.65 60.63 -66.64
C ILE A 103 2.00 60.43 -65.17
N TYR A 104 2.40 61.51 -64.50
CA TYR A 104 2.58 61.59 -63.05
C TYR A 104 1.43 62.39 -62.43
N LEU A 105 0.77 61.82 -61.43
CA LEU A 105 -0.16 62.53 -60.56
C LEU A 105 0.48 62.71 -59.18
N SER A 106 0.66 63.97 -58.78
CA SER A 106 1.19 64.34 -57.46
C SER A 106 0.18 64.13 -56.33
N PRO A 107 0.59 64.26 -55.05
CA PRO A 107 -0.32 64.17 -53.92
C PRO A 107 -1.50 65.17 -53.95
N ALA A 108 -1.33 66.32 -54.60
CA ALA A 108 -2.38 67.32 -54.76
C ALA A 108 -3.42 66.95 -55.84
N SER A 109 -3.19 65.88 -56.60
CA SER A 109 -3.90 65.58 -57.84
C SER A 109 -5.08 64.61 -57.67
N GLY A 110 -5.52 64.36 -56.44
CA GLY A 110 -6.56 63.39 -56.10
C GLY A 110 -7.93 63.65 -56.74
N SER A 111 -8.24 64.88 -57.17
CA SER A 111 -9.48 65.19 -57.90
C SER A 111 -9.45 64.80 -59.39
N SER A 112 -8.35 64.20 -59.87
CA SER A 112 -8.21 63.79 -61.27
C SER A 112 -9.08 62.59 -61.62
N SER A 113 -9.53 62.51 -62.87
CA SER A 113 -10.33 61.38 -63.35
C SER A 113 -10.00 60.98 -64.79
N PHE A 114 -9.89 59.68 -65.03
CA PHE A 114 -9.79 59.06 -66.35
C PHE A 114 -10.94 58.09 -66.54
N THR A 115 -11.81 58.35 -67.52
CA THR A 115 -12.96 57.49 -67.83
C THR A 115 -12.91 57.04 -69.29
N ASN A 116 -12.96 55.74 -69.54
CA ASN A 116 -12.91 55.13 -70.88
C ASN A 116 -11.69 55.58 -71.73
N CYS A 117 -10.58 55.95 -71.09
CA CYS A 117 -9.38 56.44 -71.77
C CYS A 117 -8.48 55.29 -72.23
N GLN A 118 -7.74 55.50 -73.31
CA GLN A 118 -6.76 54.54 -73.83
C GLN A 118 -5.36 55.09 -73.64
N PHE A 119 -4.46 54.29 -73.08
CA PHE A 119 -3.06 54.61 -72.89
C PHE A 119 -2.21 53.59 -73.64
N SER A 120 -1.29 54.05 -74.48
CA SER A 120 -0.42 53.16 -75.24
C SER A 120 1.00 53.68 -75.42
N TYR A 121 1.99 52.77 -75.45
CA TYR A 121 3.40 53.09 -75.71
C TYR A 121 4.04 54.09 -74.73
N GLY A 122 3.65 54.04 -73.45
CA GLY A 122 4.25 54.84 -72.35
C GLY A 122 5.25 54.07 -71.49
N GLY A 123 5.88 54.76 -70.52
CA GLY A 123 6.83 54.17 -69.55
C GLY A 123 8.31 54.22 -69.98
N ALA A 124 8.70 55.21 -70.78
CA ALA A 124 10.00 55.22 -71.45
C ALA A 124 11.24 55.22 -70.53
N TYR A 125 12.35 54.62 -70.98
CA TYR A 125 13.65 54.69 -70.29
C TYR A 125 14.81 55.18 -71.17
N ASN A 126 15.48 56.26 -70.76
CA ASN A 126 16.72 56.72 -71.39
C ASN A 126 17.78 57.11 -70.35
N GLY A 127 18.55 56.13 -69.88
CA GLY A 127 19.78 56.38 -69.12
C GLY A 127 19.64 57.11 -67.78
N GLY A 128 18.43 57.27 -67.22
CA GLY A 128 18.22 57.86 -65.88
C GLY A 128 16.95 58.70 -65.69
N ALA A 129 16.28 59.16 -66.76
CA ALA A 129 15.08 60.01 -66.66
C ALA A 129 13.81 59.30 -67.14
N GLY A 130 12.93 58.93 -66.21
CA GLY A 130 11.55 58.45 -66.38
C GLY A 130 10.50 59.52 -66.04
N ILE A 131 9.29 59.11 -65.63
CA ILE A 131 8.18 60.00 -65.24
C ILE A 131 8.20 60.25 -63.72
N GLY A 132 8.80 61.36 -63.29
CA GLY A 132 8.97 61.66 -61.87
C GLY A 132 10.21 61.01 -61.23
N ASN A 133 10.59 61.53 -60.06
CA ASN A 133 11.72 61.06 -59.25
C ASN A 133 11.27 60.95 -57.79
N PHE A 134 11.30 59.75 -57.23
CA PHE A 134 10.86 59.50 -55.86
C PHE A 134 11.92 58.69 -55.12
N ASN A 135 12.32 59.14 -53.93
CA ASN A 135 13.42 58.54 -53.14
C ASN A 135 14.71 58.30 -53.95
N GLY A 136 15.06 59.24 -54.84
CA GLY A 136 16.27 59.17 -55.67
C GLY A 136 16.23 58.18 -56.84
N SER A 137 15.08 57.53 -57.07
CA SER A 137 14.87 56.64 -58.21
C SER A 137 13.84 57.20 -59.18
N SER A 138 14.19 57.26 -60.46
CA SER A 138 13.26 57.70 -61.50
C SER A 138 12.28 56.59 -61.88
N ARG A 139 10.99 56.92 -61.86
CA ARG A 139 9.88 55.98 -62.06
C ARG A 139 9.64 55.74 -63.54
N ARG A 140 9.38 54.49 -63.92
CA ARG A 140 9.38 54.06 -65.33
C ARG A 140 8.07 53.33 -65.65
N VAL A 141 7.01 54.12 -65.72
CA VAL A 141 5.62 53.65 -65.70
C VAL A 141 4.74 54.50 -66.61
N MET A 142 3.68 53.92 -67.17
CA MET A 142 2.74 54.65 -68.03
C MET A 142 1.87 55.63 -67.24
N LEU A 143 1.44 55.26 -66.02
CA LEU A 143 0.72 56.10 -65.08
C LEU A 143 1.26 55.91 -63.65
N TYR A 144 1.74 56.97 -63.03
CA TYR A 144 2.22 56.98 -61.64
C TYR A 144 1.27 57.78 -60.74
N LEU A 145 0.77 57.14 -59.68
CA LEU A 145 -0.03 57.77 -58.63
C LEU A 145 0.83 57.94 -57.37
N ASP A 146 1.08 59.18 -56.97
CA ASP A 146 1.92 59.52 -55.82
C ASP A 146 1.04 60.11 -54.71
N ASP A 147 0.67 59.26 -53.75
CA ASP A 147 -0.19 59.59 -52.60
C ASP A 147 -1.44 60.39 -52.98
N CYS A 148 -2.17 59.90 -54.00
CA CYS A 148 -3.36 60.56 -54.52
C CYS A 148 -4.44 59.57 -54.96
N ASP A 149 -5.70 60.02 -54.90
CA ASP A 149 -6.88 59.14 -55.02
C ASP A 149 -7.77 59.44 -56.24
N PRO A 150 -7.25 59.42 -57.49
CA PRO A 150 -8.05 59.69 -58.68
C PRO A 150 -9.11 58.61 -58.95
N VAL A 151 -10.05 58.93 -59.85
CA VAL A 151 -11.00 57.96 -60.40
C VAL A 151 -10.52 57.46 -61.76
N ILE A 152 -10.20 56.17 -61.89
CA ILE A 152 -9.76 55.52 -63.12
C ILE A 152 -10.73 54.39 -63.46
N SER A 153 -11.58 54.60 -64.48
CA SER A 153 -12.64 53.65 -64.82
C SER A 153 -12.72 53.37 -66.31
N GLY A 154 -12.89 52.11 -66.70
CA GLY A 154 -13.08 51.70 -68.10
C GLY A 154 -11.89 51.95 -69.02
N CYS A 155 -10.70 52.25 -68.47
CA CYS A 155 -9.52 52.62 -69.21
C CYS A 155 -8.72 51.38 -69.69
N SER A 156 -7.95 51.53 -70.78
CA SER A 156 -7.01 50.51 -71.24
C SER A 156 -5.56 51.00 -71.21
N PHE A 157 -4.63 50.16 -70.76
CA PHE A 157 -3.20 50.43 -70.70
C PHE A 157 -2.46 49.33 -71.49
N ALA A 158 -1.96 49.66 -72.68
CA ALA A 158 -1.40 48.68 -73.61
C ALA A 158 0.03 49.01 -74.05
N ASN A 159 0.85 48.00 -74.32
CA ASN A 159 2.19 48.19 -74.92
C ASN A 159 3.12 49.11 -74.09
N ALA A 160 3.20 48.92 -72.77
CA ALA A 160 4.11 49.69 -71.93
C ALA A 160 5.57 49.24 -72.14
N GLU A 161 6.53 50.19 -72.21
CA GLU A 161 7.96 49.83 -72.29
C GLU A 161 8.44 49.11 -71.02
N ARG A 162 7.88 49.49 -69.88
CA ARG A 162 8.22 49.02 -68.54
C ARG A 162 6.96 48.75 -67.73
N ASN A 163 6.66 49.49 -66.66
CA ASN A 163 5.48 49.22 -65.82
C ASN A 163 4.21 49.83 -66.43
N GLY A 164 3.07 49.19 -66.18
CA GLY A 164 1.75 49.71 -66.58
C GLY A 164 1.31 50.85 -65.67
N VAL A 165 0.81 50.53 -64.48
CA VAL A 165 0.37 51.50 -63.46
C VAL A 165 1.12 51.25 -62.15
N GLU A 166 1.56 52.31 -61.49
CA GLU A 166 2.32 52.25 -60.23
C GLU A 166 1.69 53.21 -59.23
N MET A 167 1.49 52.74 -58.00
CA MET A 167 0.76 53.45 -56.95
C MET A 167 1.61 53.52 -55.68
N TYR A 168 1.77 54.72 -55.13
CA TYR A 168 2.44 54.99 -53.86
C TYR A 168 1.43 55.53 -52.86
N SER A 169 1.23 54.85 -51.72
CA SER A 169 0.27 55.19 -50.64
C SER A 169 -1.13 55.60 -51.08
N SER A 170 -1.56 55.18 -52.27
CA SER A 170 -2.79 55.68 -52.92
C SER A 170 -3.99 54.77 -52.67
N ARG A 171 -5.19 55.37 -52.66
CA ARG A 171 -6.52 54.75 -52.42
C ARG A 171 -7.50 55.05 -53.55
N CYS A 172 -6.97 55.20 -54.77
CA CYS A 172 -7.71 55.52 -55.97
C CYS A 172 -8.86 54.54 -56.27
N THR A 173 -9.87 55.00 -57.02
CA THR A 173 -10.86 54.10 -57.64
C THR A 173 -10.29 53.55 -58.94
N PHE A 174 -10.24 52.22 -59.10
CA PHE A 174 -9.65 51.56 -60.28
C PHE A 174 -10.57 50.46 -60.82
N GLN A 175 -11.57 50.82 -61.63
CA GLN A 175 -12.67 49.92 -61.98
C GLN A 175 -12.75 49.58 -63.47
N SER A 176 -13.00 48.31 -63.80
CA SER A 176 -13.26 47.84 -65.17
C SER A 176 -12.16 48.20 -66.17
N ASN A 177 -10.91 48.30 -65.71
CA ASN A 177 -9.78 48.66 -66.54
C ASN A 177 -9.16 47.42 -67.22
N THR A 178 -8.48 47.60 -68.34
CA THR A 178 -7.73 46.54 -69.03
C THR A 178 -6.25 46.90 -69.11
N ILE A 179 -5.36 46.01 -68.69
CA ILE A 179 -3.91 46.17 -68.85
C ILE A 179 -3.39 45.05 -69.75
N SER A 180 -2.70 45.37 -70.85
CA SER A 180 -2.19 44.37 -71.78
C SER A 180 -0.80 44.65 -72.35
N ASP A 181 -0.11 43.59 -72.76
CA ASP A 181 1.14 43.65 -73.54
C ASP A 181 2.21 44.54 -72.90
N VAL A 182 2.40 44.36 -71.60
CA VAL A 182 3.49 44.99 -70.85
C VAL A 182 4.79 44.25 -71.15
N ASN A 183 5.92 44.94 -71.08
CA ASN A 183 7.21 44.31 -71.29
C ASN A 183 7.40 43.11 -70.34
N ALA A 184 7.88 41.98 -70.89
CA ALA A 184 7.99 40.71 -70.17
C ALA A 184 8.82 40.75 -68.87
N SER A 185 9.74 41.72 -68.73
CA SER A 185 10.55 41.91 -67.52
C SER A 185 9.92 42.82 -66.46
N TYR A 186 8.73 43.38 -66.70
CA TYR A 186 8.10 44.39 -65.86
C TYR A 186 6.64 44.06 -65.54
N TYR A 187 6.03 44.87 -64.68
CA TYR A 187 4.76 44.55 -64.03
C TYR A 187 3.61 45.39 -64.57
N PRO A 188 2.41 44.79 -64.75
CA PRO A 188 1.23 45.51 -65.16
C PRO A 188 0.74 46.51 -64.12
N LEU A 189 0.87 46.15 -62.83
CA LEU A 189 0.45 46.96 -61.69
C LEU A 189 1.47 46.80 -60.55
N ILE A 190 1.80 47.90 -59.85
CA ILE A 190 2.70 47.91 -58.70
C ILE A 190 2.11 48.74 -57.56
N TYR A 191 2.17 48.22 -56.34
CA TYR A 191 1.92 48.95 -55.10
C TYR A 191 3.25 49.17 -54.38
N ASP A 192 3.74 50.41 -54.32
CA ASP A 192 5.07 50.71 -53.79
C ASP A 192 5.17 50.64 -52.25
N THR A 193 4.03 50.72 -51.56
CA THR A 193 3.96 50.73 -50.10
C THR A 193 2.85 49.81 -49.60
N PRO A 194 2.94 49.31 -48.36
CA PRO A 194 1.86 48.52 -47.79
C PRO A 194 0.56 49.33 -47.60
N ASP A 195 0.66 50.66 -47.49
CA ASP A 195 -0.48 51.59 -47.33
C ASP A 195 -1.20 51.90 -48.67
N CYS A 196 -0.96 51.15 -49.74
CA CYS A 196 -1.73 51.24 -50.98
C CYS A 196 -3.04 50.45 -50.86
N PHE A 197 -4.19 51.14 -50.91
CA PHE A 197 -5.52 50.55 -50.73
C PHE A 197 -6.53 50.96 -51.81
N PRO A 198 -6.24 50.76 -53.11
CA PRO A 198 -7.17 51.15 -54.16
C PRO A 198 -8.48 50.35 -54.11
N VAL A 199 -9.57 51.00 -54.48
CA VAL A 199 -10.87 50.35 -54.72
C VAL A 199 -10.87 49.78 -56.14
N ILE A 200 -10.26 48.59 -56.27
CA ILE A 200 -10.08 47.90 -57.54
C ILE A 200 -11.14 46.81 -57.75
N SER A 201 -11.79 46.79 -58.92
CA SER A 201 -12.80 45.77 -59.28
C SER A 201 -12.96 45.63 -60.78
N GLY A 202 -13.16 44.41 -61.29
CA GLY A 202 -13.42 44.15 -62.71
C GLY A 202 -12.25 44.42 -63.65
N THR A 203 -11.03 44.59 -63.11
CA THR A 203 -9.81 44.79 -63.90
C THR A 203 -9.39 43.49 -64.58
N THR A 204 -9.04 43.58 -65.87
CA THR A 204 -8.56 42.45 -66.66
C THR A 204 -7.10 42.68 -67.06
N ILE A 205 -6.23 41.70 -66.82
CA ILE A 205 -4.81 41.77 -67.20
C ILE A 205 -4.50 40.62 -68.16
N THR A 206 -3.95 40.93 -69.35
CA THR A 206 -3.69 39.96 -70.44
C THR A 206 -2.36 40.23 -71.16
N GLY A 207 -1.91 39.34 -72.04
CA GLY A 207 -0.68 39.55 -72.84
C GLY A 207 0.63 39.24 -72.10
N THR A 208 1.74 39.85 -72.55
CA THR A 208 3.08 39.69 -71.95
C THR A 208 3.26 40.52 -70.67
N GLY A 209 4.22 40.14 -69.82
CA GLY A 209 4.53 40.80 -68.54
C GLY A 209 4.77 39.81 -67.40
N GLN A 210 5.26 40.28 -66.25
CA GLN A 210 5.32 39.50 -65.02
C GLN A 210 3.92 39.29 -64.45
N LYS A 211 3.61 38.06 -64.02
CA LYS A 211 2.27 37.67 -63.53
C LYS A 211 2.13 37.80 -62.01
N THR A 212 2.59 38.90 -61.45
CA THR A 212 2.47 39.23 -60.03
C THR A 212 2.28 40.74 -59.88
N ILE A 213 1.87 41.16 -58.68
CA ILE A 213 1.72 42.56 -58.30
C ILE A 213 2.72 42.82 -57.18
N PRO A 214 3.88 43.41 -57.47
CA PRO A 214 4.82 43.81 -56.43
C PRO A 214 4.11 44.73 -55.44
N LEU A 215 4.23 44.35 -54.17
CA LEU A 215 3.69 45.11 -53.05
C LEU A 215 4.85 45.40 -52.09
N GLY A 216 5.15 46.68 -51.91
CA GLY A 216 6.21 47.13 -51.02
C GLY A 216 5.96 46.61 -49.60
N GLY A 217 6.95 45.91 -49.04
CA GLY A 217 6.94 45.58 -47.62
C GLY A 217 7.28 46.80 -46.75
N GLY A 218 7.48 46.58 -45.46
CA GLY A 218 7.74 47.62 -44.47
C GLY A 218 6.63 47.73 -43.43
N VAL A 219 6.36 48.93 -42.96
CA VAL A 219 5.37 49.19 -41.91
C VAL A 219 4.07 49.65 -42.56
N LEU A 220 2.99 48.91 -42.34
CA LEU A 220 1.62 49.35 -42.59
C LEU A 220 1.24 50.28 -41.44
N SER A 221 1.03 51.54 -41.79
CA SER A 221 0.78 52.64 -40.85
C SER A 221 -0.66 53.14 -40.88
N ASP A 222 -1.44 52.71 -41.88
CA ASP A 222 -2.84 53.07 -42.04
C ASP A 222 -3.74 51.85 -42.31
N THR A 223 -4.98 51.90 -41.83
CA THR A 223 -5.96 50.81 -41.92
C THR A 223 -6.55 50.72 -43.32
N GLY A 224 -6.59 49.53 -43.91
CA GLY A 224 -7.15 49.38 -45.25
C GLY A 224 -7.38 47.95 -45.71
N THR A 225 -7.83 47.84 -46.96
CA THR A 225 -8.21 46.56 -47.58
C THR A 225 -7.40 46.29 -48.84
N TRP A 226 -6.69 45.17 -48.87
CA TRP A 226 -6.12 44.63 -50.11
C TRP A 226 -7.13 43.75 -50.81
N ARG A 227 -7.36 44.07 -52.07
CA ARG A 227 -8.38 43.45 -52.91
C ARG A 227 -7.75 42.58 -53.96
N LYS A 228 -8.47 41.54 -54.38
CA LYS A 228 -8.04 40.70 -55.51
C LYS A 228 -8.10 41.51 -56.80
N VAL A 229 -6.95 41.71 -57.44
CA VAL A 229 -6.85 42.53 -58.66
C VAL A 229 -7.33 41.80 -59.91
N ALA A 230 -6.83 40.59 -60.16
CA ALA A 230 -7.21 39.73 -61.29
C ALA A 230 -6.82 38.27 -61.00
N ASP A 231 -7.49 37.31 -61.66
CA ASP A 231 -7.15 35.90 -61.55
C ASP A 231 -5.72 35.62 -62.07
N GLY A 232 -4.92 34.91 -61.26
CA GLY A 232 -3.53 34.57 -61.59
C GLY A 232 -2.50 35.68 -61.34
N PHE A 233 -2.88 36.79 -60.69
CA PHE A 233 -1.98 37.90 -60.33
C PHE A 233 -1.91 38.08 -58.80
N PRO A 234 -1.11 37.27 -58.08
CA PRO A 234 -0.92 37.40 -56.64
C PRO A 234 -0.06 38.62 -56.28
N PHE A 235 -0.21 39.10 -55.04
CA PHE A 235 0.72 40.08 -54.47
C PHE A 235 2.08 39.43 -54.20
N LEU A 236 3.16 40.12 -54.54
CA LEU A 236 4.53 39.68 -54.29
C LEU A 236 5.20 40.63 -53.28
N ILE A 237 5.55 40.11 -52.11
CA ILE A 237 6.21 40.87 -51.05
C ILE A 237 7.65 40.39 -50.87
N GLY A 238 8.60 41.30 -51.09
CA GLY A 238 10.04 41.06 -50.97
C GLY A 238 10.69 41.50 -49.64
N GLU A 239 9.94 42.19 -48.77
CA GLU A 239 10.41 42.65 -47.45
C GLU A 239 9.49 42.21 -46.30
N ASN A 240 9.93 42.32 -45.05
CA ASN A 240 9.03 42.05 -43.91
C ASN A 240 7.87 43.04 -43.91
N LEU A 241 6.68 42.57 -43.56
CA LEU A 241 5.49 43.41 -43.40
C LEU A 241 5.10 43.50 -41.93
N THR A 242 4.97 44.71 -41.40
CA THR A 242 4.51 44.94 -40.03
C THR A 242 3.21 45.73 -40.02
N VAL A 243 2.13 45.14 -39.48
CA VAL A 243 0.88 45.86 -39.19
C VAL A 243 1.04 46.54 -37.84
N SER A 244 1.06 47.87 -37.83
CA SER A 244 1.25 48.68 -36.62
C SER A 244 0.09 48.51 -35.63
N GLU A 245 0.37 48.74 -34.35
CA GLU A 245 -0.66 48.77 -33.30
C GLU A 245 -1.76 49.78 -33.65
N GLY A 246 -3.02 49.41 -33.38
CA GLY A 246 -4.20 50.22 -33.72
C GLY A 246 -4.62 50.18 -35.21
N GLN A 247 -3.80 49.64 -36.10
CA GLN A 247 -4.13 49.52 -37.53
C GLN A 247 -4.71 48.16 -37.89
N THR A 248 -5.55 48.12 -38.93
CA THR A 248 -6.15 46.88 -39.44
C THR A 248 -5.78 46.65 -40.89
N LEU A 249 -5.19 45.49 -41.17
CA LEU A 249 -5.05 44.98 -42.54
C LEU A 249 -6.21 44.02 -42.83
N THR A 250 -7.05 44.37 -43.80
CA THR A 250 -8.12 43.49 -44.30
C THR A 250 -7.70 42.87 -45.63
N LEU A 251 -7.85 41.55 -45.76
CA LEU A 251 -7.66 40.82 -47.01
C LEU A 251 -9.03 40.33 -47.52
N GLU A 252 -9.39 40.67 -48.75
CA GLU A 252 -10.63 40.16 -49.35
C GLU A 252 -10.54 38.67 -49.71
N PRO A 253 -11.67 37.94 -49.77
CA PRO A 253 -11.70 36.55 -50.23
C PRO A 253 -11.00 36.35 -51.58
N GLY A 254 -10.20 35.28 -51.68
CA GLY A 254 -9.44 34.92 -52.88
C GLY A 254 -8.13 35.70 -53.10
N VAL A 255 -7.73 36.58 -52.17
CA VAL A 255 -6.41 37.22 -52.20
C VAL A 255 -5.32 36.16 -52.02
N THR A 256 -4.29 36.21 -52.87
CA THR A 256 -3.08 35.39 -52.76
C THR A 256 -1.86 36.29 -52.58
N ILE A 257 -1.04 36.02 -51.58
CA ILE A 257 0.22 36.72 -51.29
C ILE A 257 1.36 35.72 -51.36
N ARG A 258 2.39 36.07 -52.14
CA ARG A 258 3.65 35.33 -52.28
C ARG A 258 4.78 36.06 -51.56
N TRP A 259 5.53 35.32 -50.79
CA TRP A 259 6.63 35.81 -49.97
C TRP A 259 7.95 35.26 -50.50
N ALA A 260 8.97 36.12 -50.62
CA ALA A 260 10.33 35.67 -50.97
C ALA A 260 10.96 34.86 -49.82
N ASP A 261 11.48 35.55 -48.79
CA ASP A 261 12.11 34.93 -47.60
C ASP A 261 11.79 35.71 -46.30
N ARG A 262 10.68 36.44 -46.30
CA ARG A 262 10.27 37.43 -45.28
C ARG A 262 9.05 36.97 -44.49
N GLY A 263 8.60 37.77 -43.53
CA GLY A 263 7.46 37.42 -42.66
C GLY A 263 6.43 38.54 -42.49
N LEU A 264 5.24 38.15 -42.02
CA LEU A 264 4.16 39.04 -41.62
C LEU A 264 4.14 39.16 -40.08
N TYR A 265 4.24 40.39 -39.57
CA TYR A 265 4.24 40.72 -38.15
C TYR A 265 3.04 41.60 -37.84
N VAL A 266 2.10 41.09 -37.06
CA VAL A 266 0.84 41.79 -36.76
C VAL A 266 0.86 42.26 -35.31
N ASN A 267 1.14 43.55 -35.10
CA ASN A 267 0.95 44.23 -33.83
C ASN A 267 -0.38 44.99 -33.79
N GLY A 268 -1.06 45.15 -34.92
CA GLY A 268 -2.44 45.64 -35.02
C GLY A 268 -3.44 44.49 -35.16
N THR A 269 -4.36 44.60 -36.13
CA THR A 269 -5.39 43.59 -36.41
C THR A 269 -5.20 43.02 -37.82
N LEU A 270 -5.26 41.69 -37.95
CA LEU A 270 -5.37 41.02 -39.25
C LEU A 270 -6.80 40.52 -39.43
N HIS A 271 -7.51 41.06 -40.42
CA HIS A 271 -8.83 40.60 -40.83
C HIS A 271 -8.69 39.80 -42.14
N ALA A 272 -8.46 38.50 -42.02
CA ALA A 272 -8.26 37.56 -43.12
C ALA A 272 -9.39 36.52 -43.14
N VAL A 273 -10.54 36.93 -43.69
CA VAL A 273 -11.77 36.12 -43.74
C VAL A 273 -12.10 35.82 -45.21
N GLY A 274 -11.70 34.64 -45.67
CA GLY A 274 -12.03 34.09 -46.99
C GLY A 274 -13.32 33.27 -46.98
N THR A 275 -13.54 32.51 -48.05
CA THR A 275 -14.63 31.53 -48.15
C THR A 275 -14.11 30.18 -48.65
N GLU A 276 -14.92 29.13 -48.54
CA GLU A 276 -14.59 27.78 -49.04
C GLU A 276 -14.17 27.78 -50.53
N THR A 277 -14.87 28.56 -51.35
CA THR A 277 -14.61 28.65 -52.80
C THR A 277 -13.57 29.72 -53.18
N ALA A 278 -13.25 30.63 -52.25
CA ALA A 278 -12.26 31.69 -52.43
C ALA A 278 -11.43 31.88 -51.16
N PRO A 279 -10.60 30.90 -50.79
CA PRO A 279 -9.73 31.01 -49.62
C PRO A 279 -8.67 32.09 -49.84
N ILE A 280 -8.20 32.68 -48.74
CA ILE A 280 -7.02 33.55 -48.75
C ILE A 280 -5.79 32.65 -48.69
N VAL A 281 -4.76 32.92 -49.50
CA VAL A 281 -3.56 32.07 -49.60
C VAL A 281 -2.30 32.88 -49.34
N LEU A 282 -1.51 32.49 -48.34
CA LEU A 282 -0.17 33.01 -48.05
C LEU A 282 0.85 31.91 -48.33
N THR A 283 1.73 32.11 -49.32
CA THR A 283 2.65 31.06 -49.81
C THR A 283 4.02 31.60 -50.23
N SER A 284 4.94 30.71 -50.55
CA SER A 284 6.27 31.03 -51.12
C SER A 284 6.17 31.57 -52.54
N ASP A 285 7.06 32.51 -52.90
CA ASP A 285 7.29 32.95 -54.29
C ASP A 285 8.22 32.03 -55.09
N ASP A 286 8.86 31.05 -54.44
CA ASP A 286 9.81 30.15 -55.09
C ASP A 286 9.13 29.31 -56.19
N ALA A 287 9.83 29.13 -57.32
CA ALA A 287 9.36 28.33 -58.45
C ALA A 287 9.16 26.85 -58.09
N THR A 288 9.84 26.39 -57.05
CA THR A 288 9.74 25.05 -56.46
C THR A 288 9.36 25.15 -54.98
N PRO A 289 8.06 25.28 -54.66
CA PRO A 289 7.61 25.45 -53.28
C PRO A 289 8.05 24.28 -52.37
N ALA A 290 8.80 24.61 -51.32
CA ALA A 290 9.33 23.69 -50.32
C ALA A 290 9.09 24.24 -48.91
N ALA A 291 9.25 23.41 -47.88
CA ALA A 291 9.01 23.84 -46.50
C ALA A 291 10.03 24.88 -46.03
N GLY A 292 9.59 25.92 -45.33
CA GLY A 292 10.47 26.92 -44.73
C GLY A 292 11.12 27.92 -45.70
N GLN A 293 10.48 28.22 -46.82
CA GLN A 293 11.00 29.20 -47.78
C GLN A 293 10.79 30.65 -47.33
N TRP A 294 9.74 30.92 -46.53
CA TRP A 294 9.49 32.23 -45.92
C TRP A 294 9.26 32.12 -44.42
N ARG A 295 9.30 33.24 -43.68
CA ARG A 295 9.44 33.23 -42.22
C ARG A 295 8.20 32.75 -41.47
N GLY A 296 7.00 33.04 -41.99
CA GLY A 296 5.73 32.75 -41.34
C GLY A 296 4.96 34.01 -40.92
N VAL A 297 3.92 33.80 -40.13
CA VAL A 297 3.03 34.84 -39.60
C VAL A 297 3.19 34.94 -38.08
N TYR A 298 3.35 36.15 -37.57
CA TYR A 298 3.37 36.48 -36.15
C TYR A 298 2.15 37.35 -35.79
N LEU A 299 1.37 36.93 -34.80
CA LEU A 299 0.34 37.74 -34.15
C LEU A 299 0.82 38.10 -32.75
N GLY A 300 1.13 39.37 -32.53
CA GLY A 300 1.66 39.86 -31.26
C GLY A 300 0.58 40.08 -30.17
N PRO A 301 0.98 40.55 -28.98
CA PRO A 301 0.09 40.66 -27.80
C PRO A 301 -1.17 41.52 -28.02
N THR A 302 -1.08 42.52 -28.89
CA THR A 302 -2.17 43.46 -29.22
C THR A 302 -3.06 42.98 -30.36
N ALA A 303 -2.78 41.82 -30.97
CA ALA A 303 -3.50 41.30 -32.14
C ALA A 303 -4.80 40.52 -31.84
N GLY A 304 -5.33 40.65 -30.62
CA GLY A 304 -6.49 39.87 -30.16
C GLY A 304 -7.79 40.08 -30.95
N ALA A 305 -7.95 41.22 -31.64
CA ALA A 305 -9.10 41.49 -32.49
C ALA A 305 -9.01 40.82 -33.89
N SER A 306 -7.90 40.13 -34.20
CA SER A 306 -7.70 39.48 -35.50
C SER A 306 -8.72 38.36 -35.74
N GLN A 307 -9.19 38.28 -36.98
CA GLN A 307 -10.13 37.26 -37.43
C GLN A 307 -9.52 36.50 -38.59
N ILE A 308 -9.41 35.18 -38.43
CA ILE A 308 -8.83 34.28 -39.42
C ILE A 308 -9.89 33.25 -39.77
N ALA A 309 -10.36 33.28 -41.02
CA ALA A 309 -11.30 32.31 -41.55
C ALA A 309 -10.94 31.93 -42.98
N TRP A 310 -10.95 30.63 -43.33
CA TRP A 310 -10.63 30.15 -44.68
C TRP A 310 -9.28 30.66 -45.21
N LEU A 311 -8.28 30.64 -44.33
CA LEU A 311 -6.90 31.04 -44.60
C LEU A 311 -6.02 29.81 -44.83
N GLN A 312 -5.20 29.86 -45.87
CA GLN A 312 -4.19 28.85 -46.16
C GLN A 312 -2.79 29.46 -46.01
N ILE A 313 -1.97 28.86 -45.16
CA ILE A 313 -0.55 29.21 -44.97
C ILE A 313 0.27 28.01 -45.44
N SER A 314 1.07 28.18 -46.50
CA SER A 314 1.91 27.12 -47.04
C SER A 314 3.38 27.50 -47.16
N ASN A 315 4.29 26.53 -47.05
CA ASN A 315 5.73 26.70 -47.31
C ASN A 315 6.46 27.66 -46.34
N ALA A 316 5.82 27.96 -45.20
CA ALA A 316 6.29 28.92 -44.20
C ALA A 316 7.24 28.29 -43.17
N GLY A 317 7.66 29.05 -42.15
CA GLY A 317 8.47 28.57 -41.03
C GLY A 317 9.94 28.35 -41.40
N SER A 318 10.66 29.42 -41.75
CA SER A 318 11.99 29.31 -42.37
C SER A 318 13.07 28.65 -41.51
N TYR A 319 13.75 27.66 -42.09
CA TYR A 319 14.90 26.96 -41.49
C TYR A 319 16.26 27.44 -42.06
N ASN A 320 16.28 28.18 -43.17
CA ASN A 320 17.52 28.62 -43.82
C ASN A 320 18.16 29.79 -43.05
N GLY A 321 19.25 29.50 -42.31
CA GLY A 321 19.99 30.48 -41.51
C GLY A 321 19.48 30.65 -40.07
N GLY A 322 18.45 29.89 -39.65
CA GLY A 322 18.03 29.76 -38.24
C GLY A 322 17.29 30.97 -37.63
N VAL A 323 16.96 32.00 -38.39
CA VAL A 323 16.38 33.25 -37.84
C VAL A 323 14.84 33.21 -37.75
N GLY A 324 14.14 32.31 -38.45
CA GLY A 324 12.68 32.12 -38.34
C GLY A 324 11.88 33.44 -38.39
N LEU A 325 10.85 33.55 -37.55
CA LEU A 325 10.14 34.81 -37.25
C LEU A 325 10.96 35.74 -36.33
N GLY A 326 12.10 35.32 -35.81
CA GLY A 326 12.91 36.04 -34.82
C GLY A 326 12.90 35.40 -33.44
N LYS A 327 13.56 36.08 -32.49
CA LYS A 327 13.68 35.65 -31.09
C LYS A 327 12.59 36.31 -30.26
N PHE A 328 11.67 35.51 -29.73
CA PHE A 328 10.64 35.92 -28.77
C PHE A 328 10.78 35.05 -27.52
N HIS A 329 10.43 35.52 -26.32
CA HIS A 329 10.52 34.70 -25.09
C HIS A 329 11.84 33.94 -24.92
N ASP A 330 12.94 34.57 -25.32
CA ASP A 330 14.29 34.01 -25.40
C ASP A 330 14.49 32.78 -26.31
N GLN A 331 13.54 32.47 -27.18
CA GLN A 331 13.56 31.35 -28.13
C GLN A 331 13.42 31.81 -29.58
N ASN A 332 14.07 31.10 -30.51
CA ASN A 332 13.84 31.29 -31.93
C ASN A 332 12.57 30.54 -32.35
N PHE A 333 11.63 31.26 -32.93
CA PHE A 333 10.38 30.68 -33.42
C PHE A 333 10.49 30.36 -34.91
N ILE A 334 10.51 29.06 -35.21
CA ILE A 334 10.43 28.53 -36.57
C ILE A 334 9.03 27.91 -36.66
N THR A 335 8.07 28.67 -37.17
CA THR A 335 6.66 28.26 -37.22
C THR A 335 5.93 28.86 -38.42
N GLY A 336 4.87 28.19 -38.86
CA GLY A 336 3.97 28.74 -39.89
C GLY A 336 3.15 29.92 -39.35
N LEU A 337 2.60 29.77 -38.14
CA LEU A 337 1.87 30.80 -37.42
C LEU A 337 2.26 30.79 -35.94
N LEU A 338 2.69 31.94 -35.41
CA LEU A 338 2.89 32.20 -33.99
C LEU A 338 1.79 33.14 -33.48
N VAL A 339 1.08 32.73 -32.44
CA VAL A 339 0.15 33.58 -31.69
C VAL A 339 0.72 33.81 -30.29
N ASP A 340 1.10 35.04 -30.02
CA ASP A 340 1.82 35.44 -28.81
C ASP A 340 0.96 36.35 -27.93
N SER A 341 0.53 35.81 -26.79
CA SER A 341 -0.17 36.52 -25.72
C SER A 341 -1.47 37.22 -26.16
N SER A 342 -2.03 36.81 -27.30
CA SER A 342 -3.26 37.34 -27.90
C SER A 342 -4.28 36.23 -28.15
N HIS A 343 -5.53 36.64 -28.39
CA HIS A 343 -6.70 35.74 -28.39
C HIS A 343 -7.58 35.84 -29.66
N PRO A 344 -7.02 35.70 -30.88
CA PRO A 344 -7.77 35.87 -32.11
C PRO A 344 -8.78 34.73 -32.38
N SER A 345 -9.84 35.01 -33.13
CA SER A 345 -10.76 33.96 -33.60
C SER A 345 -10.19 33.25 -34.83
N MET A 346 -10.10 31.92 -34.79
CA MET A 346 -9.57 31.10 -35.89
C MET A 346 -10.55 30.00 -36.30
N GLU A 347 -10.94 30.01 -37.57
CA GLU A 347 -11.87 29.04 -38.17
C GLU A 347 -11.35 28.58 -39.55
N SER A 348 -11.48 27.30 -39.89
CA SER A 348 -11.15 26.81 -41.24
C SER A 348 -9.75 27.24 -41.71
N LEU A 349 -8.76 27.05 -40.85
CA LEU A 349 -7.36 27.39 -41.10
C LEU A 349 -6.61 26.15 -41.61
N THR A 350 -5.85 26.30 -42.69
CA THR A 350 -4.97 25.26 -43.22
C THR A 350 -3.52 25.71 -43.17
N ILE A 351 -2.66 24.94 -42.51
CA ILE A 351 -1.21 25.15 -42.48
C ILE A 351 -0.54 23.93 -43.10
N THR A 352 0.23 24.10 -44.18
CA THR A 352 0.91 22.97 -44.85
C THR A 352 2.36 23.26 -45.19
N LEU A 353 3.21 22.22 -45.23
CA LEU A 353 4.63 22.34 -45.60
C LEU A 353 5.36 23.39 -44.73
N SER A 354 5.15 23.38 -43.41
CA SER A 354 5.90 24.26 -42.49
C SER A 354 7.30 23.71 -42.25
N GLY A 355 8.32 24.56 -42.40
CA GLY A 355 9.72 24.26 -42.09
C GLY A 355 10.04 24.23 -40.59
N GLY A 356 9.04 24.44 -39.73
CA GLY A 356 9.12 24.22 -38.29
C GLY A 356 7.80 23.73 -37.69
N VAL A 357 7.34 24.38 -36.62
CA VAL A 357 6.01 24.10 -36.03
C VAL A 357 4.92 24.56 -36.99
N GLY A 358 3.78 23.88 -37.04
CA GLY A 358 2.62 24.36 -37.81
C GLY A 358 2.01 25.61 -37.16
N LEU A 359 1.43 25.40 -35.98
CA LEU A 359 0.80 26.44 -35.15
C LEU A 359 1.45 26.52 -33.77
N ASP A 360 1.91 27.70 -33.37
CA ASP A 360 2.60 27.94 -32.11
C ASP A 360 1.81 28.92 -31.27
N LEU A 361 1.43 28.50 -30.05
CA LEU A 361 0.58 29.25 -29.14
C LEU A 361 1.35 29.54 -27.87
N TRP A 362 1.52 30.82 -27.56
CA TRP A 362 2.16 31.27 -26.34
C TRP A 362 1.20 32.12 -25.53
N ALA A 363 0.86 31.70 -24.30
CA ALA A 363 -0.12 32.37 -23.43
C ALA A 363 -1.45 32.72 -24.15
N CYS A 364 -1.92 31.83 -25.03
CA CYS A 364 -3.09 32.01 -25.88
C CYS A 364 -4.20 31.00 -25.54
N ASN A 365 -5.40 31.51 -25.28
CA ASN A 365 -6.59 30.74 -24.90
C ASN A 365 -7.72 30.79 -25.95
N SER A 366 -7.36 31.04 -27.22
CA SER A 366 -8.32 31.18 -28.32
C SER A 366 -9.14 29.92 -28.58
N THR A 367 -10.31 30.09 -29.20
CA THR A 367 -11.05 28.99 -29.81
C THR A 367 -10.56 28.77 -31.24
N LEU A 368 -10.17 27.53 -31.54
CA LEU A 368 -9.68 27.07 -32.84
C LEU A 368 -10.69 26.06 -33.39
N ASN A 369 -11.32 26.38 -34.52
CA ASN A 369 -12.31 25.51 -35.15
C ASN A 369 -11.85 25.07 -36.55
N ASN A 370 -12.00 23.79 -36.86
CA ASN A 370 -11.75 23.25 -38.21
C ASN A 370 -10.32 23.54 -38.72
N LEU A 371 -9.32 23.06 -37.99
CA LEU A 371 -7.91 23.29 -38.30
C LEU A 371 -7.32 22.09 -39.05
N THR A 372 -6.64 22.33 -40.17
CA THR A 372 -5.84 21.31 -40.87
C THR A 372 -4.37 21.68 -40.81
N ILE A 373 -3.55 20.83 -40.20
CA ILE A 373 -2.08 20.95 -40.21
C ILE A 373 -1.49 19.71 -40.85
N ASP A 374 -0.78 19.91 -41.96
CA ASP A 374 -0.22 18.82 -42.75
C ASP A 374 1.25 19.06 -43.14
N ARG A 375 2.10 18.03 -43.08
CA ARG A 375 3.51 18.07 -43.53
C ARG A 375 4.32 19.18 -42.84
N THR A 376 4.54 19.06 -41.54
CA THR A 376 5.42 19.97 -40.77
C THR A 376 6.74 19.28 -40.44
N THR A 377 7.86 20.00 -40.40
CA THR A 377 9.15 19.40 -40.02
C THR A 377 9.30 19.25 -38.50
N ARG A 378 8.59 20.04 -37.69
CA ARG A 378 8.49 19.89 -36.22
C ARG A 378 7.06 19.52 -35.83
N ASN A 379 6.66 19.81 -34.58
CA ASN A 379 5.31 19.55 -34.08
C ASN A 379 4.24 20.16 -34.99
N GLY A 380 3.10 19.50 -35.14
CA GLY A 380 1.94 20.08 -35.82
C GLY A 380 1.48 21.35 -35.09
N PHE A 381 1.35 21.26 -33.76
CA PHE A 381 1.08 22.42 -32.91
C PHE A 381 1.92 22.41 -31.64
N ARG A 382 2.13 23.59 -31.05
CA ARG A 382 2.82 23.79 -29.77
C ARG A 382 2.04 24.77 -28.88
N ALA A 383 1.91 24.46 -27.59
CA ALA A 383 1.21 25.30 -26.62
C ALA A 383 2.05 25.53 -25.36
N GLN A 384 2.39 26.77 -25.03
CA GLN A 384 3.32 27.11 -23.94
C GLN A 384 2.85 28.31 -23.11
N ALA A 385 3.48 28.51 -21.96
CA ALA A 385 3.15 29.54 -20.97
C ALA A 385 1.73 29.42 -20.41
N GLY A 386 1.31 28.19 -20.10
CA GLY A 386 0.00 27.93 -19.49
C GLY A 386 -1.18 28.11 -20.44
N CYS A 387 -0.97 27.88 -21.74
CA CYS A 387 -1.99 27.92 -22.78
C CYS A 387 -3.16 26.96 -22.50
N ARG A 388 -4.39 27.44 -22.62
CA ARG A 388 -5.65 26.68 -22.48
C ARG A 388 -6.62 26.95 -23.63
N PRO A 389 -6.21 26.77 -24.90
CA PRO A 389 -7.10 26.99 -26.03
C PRO A 389 -8.23 25.94 -26.06
N THR A 390 -9.35 26.31 -26.67
CA THR A 390 -10.42 25.36 -27.02
C THR A 390 -10.23 24.97 -28.47
N ILE A 391 -10.03 23.69 -28.75
CA ILE A 391 -9.67 23.20 -30.08
C ILE A 391 -10.74 22.20 -30.54
N ASN A 392 -11.48 22.55 -31.59
CA ASN A 392 -12.57 21.74 -32.13
C ASN A 392 -12.27 21.35 -33.58
N THR A 393 -12.31 20.06 -33.88
CA THR A 393 -12.10 19.51 -35.22
C THR A 393 -10.70 19.86 -35.76
N VAL A 394 -9.72 18.99 -35.50
CA VAL A 394 -8.34 19.17 -36.00
C VAL A 394 -7.85 17.94 -36.72
N SER A 395 -7.29 18.14 -37.91
CA SER A 395 -6.56 17.10 -38.64
C SER A 395 -5.06 17.37 -38.58
N LEU A 396 -4.30 16.48 -37.93
CA LEU A 396 -2.83 16.54 -37.81
C LEU A 396 -2.19 15.40 -38.61
N THR A 397 -1.67 15.71 -39.80
CA THR A 397 -1.16 14.68 -40.73
C THR A 397 0.28 14.91 -41.14
N ASN A 398 1.06 13.82 -41.24
CA ASN A 398 2.45 13.87 -41.71
C ASN A 398 3.32 14.89 -40.95
N THR A 399 3.08 15.05 -39.64
CA THR A 399 3.80 16.02 -38.79
C THR A 399 5.07 15.41 -38.19
N GLY A 400 6.09 16.27 -38.04
CA GLY A 400 7.35 15.98 -37.37
C GLY A 400 8.38 15.22 -38.23
N THR A 401 9.65 15.63 -38.15
CA THR A 401 10.80 14.80 -38.49
C THR A 401 11.22 13.96 -37.28
N SER A 402 12.35 13.24 -37.35
CA SER A 402 12.89 12.50 -36.19
C SER A 402 12.96 13.41 -34.94
N ASN A 403 12.48 12.88 -33.80
CA ASN A 403 12.47 13.52 -32.47
C ASN A 403 11.37 14.56 -32.20
N TYR A 404 10.39 14.75 -33.08
CA TYR A 404 9.25 15.65 -32.80
C TYR A 404 7.93 14.91 -32.74
N TYR A 405 7.23 15.11 -31.62
CA TYR A 405 5.88 14.61 -31.38
C TYR A 405 4.84 15.34 -32.22
N THR A 406 3.66 14.75 -32.37
CA THR A 406 2.51 15.35 -33.08
C THR A 406 2.16 16.73 -32.52
N GLY A 407 2.18 16.89 -31.20
CA GLY A 407 2.07 18.18 -30.51
C GLY A 407 3.02 18.27 -29.32
N SER A 408 3.27 19.48 -28.82
CA SER A 408 4.08 19.70 -27.62
C SER A 408 3.55 20.81 -26.73
N MET A 409 3.79 20.70 -25.42
CA MET A 409 3.37 21.69 -24.44
C MET A 409 4.18 21.65 -23.13
N ASP A 410 4.01 22.67 -22.28
CA ASP A 410 4.42 22.62 -20.87
C ASP A 410 3.32 22.00 -20.00
N PHE A 411 3.67 21.60 -18.76
CA PHE A 411 2.72 20.93 -17.86
C PHE A 411 1.56 21.83 -17.40
N GLN A 412 1.74 23.16 -17.42
CA GLN A 412 0.71 24.13 -17.05
C GLN A 412 -0.33 24.34 -18.16
N SER A 413 0.05 24.06 -19.41
CA SER A 413 -0.84 24.17 -20.56
C SER A 413 -1.82 22.99 -20.60
N CYS A 414 -3.09 23.30 -20.83
CA CYS A 414 -4.18 22.34 -20.78
C CYS A 414 -5.23 22.69 -21.85
N PRO A 415 -4.97 22.38 -23.13
CA PRO A 415 -5.95 22.56 -24.20
C PRO A 415 -7.19 21.70 -23.97
N THR A 416 -8.36 22.29 -24.24
CA THR A 416 -9.62 21.53 -24.32
C THR A 416 -9.82 21.09 -25.76
N VAL A 417 -9.99 19.80 -26.03
CA VAL A 417 -10.06 19.30 -27.40
C VAL A 417 -11.30 18.47 -27.70
N SER A 418 -11.81 18.61 -28.92
CA SER A 418 -12.86 17.75 -29.47
C SER A 418 -12.56 17.40 -30.93
N ASN A 419 -12.86 16.17 -31.34
CA ASN A 419 -12.76 15.70 -32.74
C ASN A 419 -11.38 15.89 -33.40
N VAL A 420 -10.32 15.39 -32.76
CA VAL A 420 -8.99 15.37 -33.39
C VAL A 420 -8.86 14.12 -34.27
N THR A 421 -8.19 14.21 -35.42
CA THR A 421 -7.79 13.09 -36.28
C THR A 421 -6.29 13.20 -36.56
N GLN A 422 -5.61 12.06 -36.69
CA GLN A 422 -4.17 12.05 -36.89
C GLN A 422 -3.69 10.86 -37.74
N SER A 423 -2.73 11.09 -38.65
CA SER A 423 -2.17 10.01 -39.49
C SER A 423 -0.80 10.36 -40.07
N GLY A 424 0.10 9.38 -40.17
CA GLY A 424 1.42 9.57 -40.81
C GLY A 424 2.41 10.42 -40.00
N ASN A 425 2.11 10.73 -38.73
CA ASN A 425 2.98 11.51 -37.85
C ASN A 425 4.18 10.67 -37.39
N LYS A 426 5.36 11.30 -37.28
CA LYS A 426 6.60 10.56 -37.01
C LYS A 426 6.70 10.01 -35.58
N MET A 427 6.26 10.79 -34.60
CA MET A 427 6.10 10.37 -33.20
C MET A 427 4.68 10.73 -32.75
N PRO A 428 3.72 9.80 -32.79
CA PRO A 428 2.36 10.05 -32.34
C PRO A 428 2.35 10.28 -30.83
N GLY A 429 1.97 11.49 -30.39
CA GLY A 429 1.80 11.81 -28.98
C GLY A 429 1.77 13.32 -28.72
N LEU A 430 1.36 13.68 -27.51
CA LEU A 430 1.45 15.04 -26.98
C LEU A 430 2.58 15.13 -25.99
N GLN A 431 3.70 15.74 -26.40
CA GLN A 431 4.83 15.93 -25.51
C GLN A 431 4.52 16.93 -24.41
N VAL A 432 4.88 16.60 -23.18
CA VAL A 432 4.94 17.48 -22.02
C VAL A 432 6.40 17.63 -21.62
N TYR A 433 6.95 18.84 -21.74
CA TYR A 433 8.38 19.15 -21.50
C TYR A 433 8.79 19.13 -20.01
N GLY A 434 7.85 18.94 -19.08
CA GLY A 434 8.07 19.09 -17.64
C GLY A 434 7.55 20.43 -17.12
N GLY A 435 7.84 20.71 -15.84
CA GLY A 435 7.46 21.95 -15.17
C GLY A 435 6.38 21.78 -14.10
N THR A 436 5.80 22.90 -13.65
CA THR A 436 4.84 22.90 -12.53
C THR A 436 3.43 23.22 -13.01
N LEU A 437 2.46 22.42 -12.59
CA LEU A 437 1.04 22.71 -12.73
C LEU A 437 0.54 23.40 -11.45
N SER A 438 0.24 24.69 -11.59
CA SER A 438 -0.17 25.59 -10.49
C SER A 438 -1.61 26.06 -10.54
N THR A 439 -2.37 25.56 -11.52
CA THR A 439 -3.78 25.87 -11.73
C THR A 439 -4.53 24.59 -12.08
N PRO A 440 -5.80 24.40 -11.64
CA PRO A 440 -6.51 23.15 -11.90
C PRO A 440 -6.57 22.80 -13.39
N ALA A 441 -6.34 21.54 -13.74
CA ALA A 441 -6.33 21.07 -15.12
C ALA A 441 -7.00 19.70 -15.25
N THR A 442 -7.66 19.50 -16.39
CA THR A 442 -8.33 18.24 -16.74
C THR A 442 -7.69 17.66 -17.99
N TRP A 443 -7.01 16.53 -17.84
CA TRP A 443 -6.49 15.77 -18.96
C TRP A 443 -7.56 14.84 -19.48
N GLN A 444 -7.84 14.95 -20.79
CA GLN A 444 -8.84 14.16 -21.49
C GLN A 444 -8.20 13.34 -22.60
N LYS A 445 -8.94 12.33 -23.07
CA LYS A 445 -8.53 11.48 -24.18
C LYS A 445 -8.56 12.28 -25.49
N TRP A 446 -7.45 12.28 -26.22
CA TRP A 446 -7.36 12.82 -27.58
C TRP A 446 -7.73 11.73 -28.62
N ALA A 447 -7.95 12.11 -29.89
CA ALA A 447 -8.22 11.25 -31.06
C ALA A 447 -7.76 9.78 -30.92
N ASP A 448 -8.58 8.77 -31.19
CA ASP A 448 -8.24 7.32 -31.17
C ASP A 448 -7.17 6.88 -30.13
N GLY A 449 -7.08 7.55 -28.97
CA GLY A 449 -6.09 7.27 -27.93
C GLY A 449 -4.70 7.91 -28.10
N LEU A 450 -4.55 9.08 -28.72
CA LEU A 450 -3.27 9.83 -28.77
C LEU A 450 -2.76 10.11 -27.33
N PRO A 451 -1.58 9.59 -26.94
CA PRO A 451 -1.14 9.60 -25.55
C PRO A 451 -0.44 10.90 -25.14
N TRP A 452 -0.51 11.22 -23.85
CA TRP A 452 0.28 12.27 -23.21
C TRP A 452 1.67 11.71 -22.89
N ILE A 453 2.73 12.40 -23.30
CA ILE A 453 4.12 11.92 -23.18
C ILE A 453 4.93 12.85 -22.30
N ILE A 454 5.18 12.45 -21.06
CA ILE A 454 6.00 13.20 -20.10
C ILE A 454 7.47 12.92 -20.39
N THR A 455 8.21 13.96 -20.77
CA THR A 455 9.62 13.86 -21.18
C THR A 455 10.62 14.48 -20.21
N ALA A 456 10.14 15.20 -19.21
CA ALA A 456 10.91 15.64 -18.04
C ALA A 456 9.99 15.74 -16.82
N ASP A 457 10.59 15.89 -15.64
CA ASP A 457 9.86 15.91 -14.37
C ASP A 457 8.72 16.93 -14.34
N VAL A 458 7.58 16.49 -13.84
CA VAL A 458 6.39 17.32 -13.64
C VAL A 458 6.04 17.42 -12.17
N THR A 459 5.61 18.60 -11.73
CA THR A 459 5.18 18.84 -10.35
C THR A 459 3.77 19.40 -10.32
N LEU A 460 2.85 18.71 -9.67
CA LEU A 460 1.55 19.26 -9.29
C LEU A 460 1.74 20.04 -8.00
N SER A 461 1.57 21.36 -8.03
CA SER A 461 1.75 22.20 -6.85
C SER A 461 0.66 22.00 -5.79
N GLU A 462 0.95 22.39 -4.56
CA GLU A 462 -0.02 22.35 -3.45
C GLU A 462 -1.31 23.11 -3.78
N ASN A 463 -2.44 22.68 -3.21
CA ASN A 463 -3.76 23.27 -3.43
C ASN A 463 -4.25 23.29 -4.89
N THR A 464 -3.59 22.55 -5.78
CA THR A 464 -3.99 22.40 -7.18
C THR A 464 -4.57 21.01 -7.41
N THR A 465 -5.63 20.92 -8.23
CA THR A 465 -6.22 19.64 -8.63
C THR A 465 -5.85 19.29 -10.06
N TRP A 466 -5.31 18.09 -10.26
CA TRP A 466 -5.13 17.49 -11.58
C TRP A 466 -6.15 16.37 -11.76
N THR A 467 -7.11 16.57 -12.64
CA THR A 467 -8.11 15.55 -12.99
C THR A 467 -7.67 14.83 -14.26
N VAL A 468 -7.66 13.51 -14.23
CA VAL A 468 -7.39 12.68 -15.40
C VAL A 468 -8.65 11.86 -15.71
N ASN A 469 -9.24 12.09 -16.87
CA ASN A 469 -10.48 11.43 -17.27
C ASN A 469 -10.25 9.97 -17.68
N PRO A 470 -11.30 9.12 -17.68
CA PRO A 470 -11.21 7.73 -18.12
C PRO A 470 -10.58 7.53 -19.51
N GLY A 471 -9.84 6.45 -19.70
CA GLY A 471 -9.23 6.08 -20.98
C GLY A 471 -8.03 6.93 -21.41
N VAL A 472 -7.55 7.85 -20.57
CA VAL A 472 -6.33 8.62 -20.82
C VAL A 472 -5.09 7.71 -20.68
N VAL A 473 -4.19 7.79 -21.66
CA VAL A 473 -2.88 7.13 -21.64
C VAL A 473 -1.80 8.19 -21.39
N ILE A 474 -1.00 7.97 -20.35
CA ILE A 474 0.14 8.77 -19.96
C ILE A 474 1.38 7.89 -20.09
N LYS A 475 2.31 8.28 -20.95
CA LYS A 475 3.60 7.62 -21.08
C LYS A 475 4.72 8.52 -20.55
N SER A 476 5.74 7.94 -19.94
CA SER A 476 6.89 8.67 -19.41
C SER A 476 8.22 8.12 -19.93
N ASN A 477 9.20 9.01 -20.13
CA ASN A 477 10.59 8.69 -20.44
C ASN A 477 11.51 9.17 -19.30
N ALA A 478 11.91 8.25 -18.40
CA ALA A 478 12.81 8.55 -17.28
C ALA A 478 12.39 9.73 -16.36
N ALA A 479 11.16 10.23 -16.47
CA ALA A 479 10.67 11.36 -15.68
C ALA A 479 9.90 10.90 -14.43
N VAL A 480 9.95 11.73 -13.39
CA VAL A 480 9.18 11.61 -12.14
C VAL A 480 7.93 12.49 -12.22
N ILE A 481 6.81 11.98 -11.70
CA ILE A 481 5.60 12.76 -11.47
C ILE A 481 5.52 13.07 -9.97
N TYR A 482 5.73 14.34 -9.59
CA TYR A 482 5.62 14.80 -8.21
C TYR A 482 4.23 15.36 -7.93
N LEU A 483 3.52 14.75 -6.97
CA LEU A 483 2.21 15.20 -6.52
C LEU A 483 2.34 15.88 -5.16
N LEU A 484 2.24 17.21 -5.13
CA LEU A 484 2.07 18.02 -3.93
C LEU A 484 0.61 18.54 -3.80
N GLY A 485 -0.13 18.53 -4.91
CA GLY A 485 -1.58 18.76 -4.93
C GLY A 485 -2.38 17.46 -5.06
N THR A 486 -3.68 17.59 -5.37
CA THR A 486 -4.61 16.46 -5.47
C THR A 486 -4.68 15.92 -6.90
N ALA A 487 -4.30 14.66 -7.11
CA ALA A 487 -4.57 13.96 -8.37
C ALA A 487 -5.88 13.17 -8.27
N LEU A 488 -6.83 13.43 -9.17
CA LEU A 488 -8.10 12.71 -9.28
C LEU A 488 -8.10 11.91 -10.58
N CYS A 489 -7.74 10.63 -10.48
CA CYS A 489 -7.65 9.69 -11.59
C CYS A 489 -8.74 8.63 -11.42
N ASP A 490 -9.91 8.83 -12.02
CA ASP A 490 -11.05 7.92 -11.90
C ASP A 490 -11.27 7.15 -13.20
N GLY A 491 -10.59 6.01 -13.35
CA GLY A 491 -10.83 5.08 -14.44
C GLY A 491 -12.17 4.36 -14.26
N THR A 492 -12.94 4.22 -15.34
CA THR A 492 -14.24 3.51 -15.33
C THR A 492 -14.10 2.14 -16.00
N SER A 493 -14.93 1.75 -16.96
CA SER A 493 -14.63 0.57 -17.80
C SER A 493 -13.39 0.77 -18.68
N GLU A 494 -13.03 2.04 -18.93
CA GLU A 494 -11.82 2.46 -19.63
C GLU A 494 -10.76 2.86 -18.58
N PRO A 495 -9.74 2.03 -18.32
CA PRO A 495 -8.72 2.35 -17.32
C PRO A 495 -7.86 3.54 -17.74
N ILE A 496 -7.34 4.29 -16.76
CA ILE A 496 -6.27 5.28 -16.98
C ILE A 496 -4.94 4.54 -16.94
N ILE A 497 -4.08 4.72 -17.95
CA ILE A 497 -2.85 3.93 -18.09
C ILE A 497 -1.62 4.84 -17.96
N PHE A 498 -0.76 4.55 -16.98
CA PHE A 498 0.58 5.10 -16.82
C PHE A 498 1.61 4.06 -17.26
N THR A 499 2.39 4.35 -18.29
CA THR A 499 3.35 3.37 -18.84
C THR A 499 4.63 4.01 -19.39
N SER A 500 5.56 3.17 -19.88
CA SER A 500 6.76 3.61 -20.59
C SER A 500 6.42 4.20 -21.95
N TYR A 501 7.14 5.23 -22.38
CA TYR A 501 7.11 5.72 -23.77
C TYR A 501 7.54 4.69 -24.83
N LYS A 502 8.16 3.57 -24.42
CA LYS A 502 8.50 2.40 -25.25
C LYS A 502 7.46 1.27 -25.20
N ASP A 503 6.32 1.49 -24.52
CA ASP A 503 5.25 0.49 -24.45
C ASP A 503 4.35 0.60 -25.68
N ASP A 504 4.71 -0.09 -26.74
CA ASP A 504 3.96 -0.08 -28.00
C ASP A 504 2.64 -0.84 -27.91
N SER A 505 2.48 -1.69 -26.88
CA SER A 505 1.24 -2.43 -26.64
C SER A 505 0.07 -1.52 -26.24
N VAL A 506 0.35 -0.28 -25.86
CA VAL A 506 -0.64 0.73 -25.48
C VAL A 506 -0.44 1.97 -26.35
N ALA A 507 -1.44 2.37 -27.14
CA ALA A 507 -1.40 3.55 -27.99
C ALA A 507 -0.25 3.59 -29.05
N GLY A 508 0.32 2.44 -29.42
CA GLY A 508 1.28 2.29 -30.52
C GLY A 508 2.70 2.82 -30.25
N ASP A 509 3.52 2.82 -31.31
CA ASP A 509 4.92 3.30 -31.32
C ASP A 509 4.96 4.82 -31.19
N THR A 510 5.12 5.29 -29.95
CA THR A 510 5.10 6.73 -29.60
C THR A 510 6.47 7.40 -29.70
N ASN A 511 7.54 6.61 -29.81
CA ASN A 511 8.94 7.05 -29.89
C ASN A 511 9.50 6.98 -31.32
N GLY A 512 8.76 6.39 -32.26
CA GLY A 512 9.08 6.35 -33.68
C GLY A 512 10.29 5.49 -34.03
N ASP A 513 10.66 4.55 -33.16
CA ASP A 513 11.80 3.65 -33.30
C ASP A 513 11.43 2.24 -33.81
N GLY A 514 10.16 2.03 -34.18
CA GLY A 514 9.61 0.75 -34.61
C GLY A 514 9.10 -0.08 -33.44
N ALA A 515 8.78 -1.36 -33.68
CA ALA A 515 8.27 -2.22 -32.63
C ALA A 515 9.33 -2.47 -31.54
N THR A 516 9.12 -1.94 -30.35
CA THR A 516 9.98 -2.09 -29.18
C THR A 516 9.24 -2.71 -27.99
N ALA A 517 10.00 -3.46 -27.17
CA ALA A 517 9.47 -4.07 -25.95
C ALA A 517 9.83 -3.20 -24.73
N PRO A 518 8.85 -2.78 -23.91
CA PRO A 518 9.14 -2.09 -22.66
C PRO A 518 9.77 -3.05 -21.63
N ALA A 519 10.60 -2.52 -20.76
CA ALA A 519 11.21 -3.19 -19.62
C ALA A 519 10.88 -2.41 -18.33
N GLY A 520 10.89 -3.11 -17.20
CA GLY A 520 10.79 -2.48 -15.88
C GLY A 520 11.87 -1.42 -15.70
N GLY A 521 11.52 -0.29 -15.08
CA GLY A 521 12.44 0.80 -14.85
C GLY A 521 12.70 1.72 -16.05
N ASN A 522 11.87 1.65 -17.10
CA ASN A 522 11.94 2.60 -18.21
C ASN A 522 11.56 4.04 -17.81
N TRP A 523 10.80 4.21 -16.72
CA TRP A 523 10.52 5.49 -16.09
C TRP A 523 10.54 5.36 -14.57
N VAL A 524 10.67 6.49 -13.87
CA VAL A 524 11.02 6.46 -12.45
C VAL A 524 9.82 6.08 -11.60
N GLY A 525 8.69 6.78 -11.71
CA GLY A 525 7.46 6.51 -10.99
C GLY A 525 6.75 7.79 -10.52
N ILE A 526 5.85 7.65 -9.56
CA ILE A 526 5.03 8.75 -9.01
C ILE A 526 5.36 8.95 -7.53
N TYR A 527 5.66 10.18 -7.16
CA TYR A 527 5.79 10.63 -5.77
C TYR A 527 4.48 11.26 -5.30
N VAL A 528 3.94 10.77 -4.19
CA VAL A 528 2.76 11.34 -3.52
C VAL A 528 3.22 11.98 -2.21
N GLY A 529 3.32 13.30 -2.22
CA GLY A 529 3.84 14.09 -1.10
C GLY A 529 2.82 14.31 0.04
N PRO A 530 3.25 14.94 1.15
CA PRO A 530 2.45 15.05 2.38
C PRO A 530 1.10 15.77 2.20
N THR A 531 1.04 16.73 1.29
CA THR A 531 -0.14 17.56 0.99
C THR A 531 -1.06 16.92 -0.07
N ALA A 532 -0.66 15.79 -0.66
CA ALA A 532 -1.41 15.10 -1.72
C ALA A 532 -2.37 14.01 -1.18
N GLY A 533 -2.70 14.02 0.11
CA GLY A 533 -3.50 12.98 0.76
C GLY A 533 -4.92 12.79 0.22
N ALA A 534 -5.51 13.81 -0.42
CA ALA A 534 -6.81 13.70 -1.08
C ALA A 534 -6.76 13.06 -2.48
N SER A 535 -5.59 12.60 -2.94
CA SER A 535 -5.45 12.01 -4.27
C SER A 535 -6.15 10.65 -4.35
N GLU A 536 -6.82 10.40 -5.46
CA GLU A 536 -7.54 9.16 -5.73
C GLU A 536 -7.10 8.56 -7.06
N PHE A 537 -6.73 7.28 -7.03
CA PHE A 537 -6.45 6.46 -8.20
C PHE A 537 -7.44 5.29 -8.19
N ARG A 538 -8.41 5.33 -9.10
CA ARG A 538 -9.41 4.29 -9.27
C ARG A 538 -9.26 3.67 -10.66
N ASN A 539 -9.27 2.35 -10.72
CA ASN A 539 -9.06 1.57 -11.95
C ASN A 539 -7.92 2.09 -12.86
N CYS A 540 -6.81 2.48 -12.23
CA CYS A 540 -5.61 2.92 -12.93
C CYS A 540 -4.64 1.75 -13.13
N THR A 541 -3.94 1.73 -14.26
CA THR A 541 -2.91 0.75 -14.57
C THR A 541 -1.54 1.42 -14.64
N PHE A 542 -0.59 0.95 -13.83
CA PHE A 542 0.79 1.45 -13.79
C PHE A 542 1.74 0.34 -14.27
N ARG A 543 2.53 0.60 -15.32
CA ARG A 543 3.42 -0.41 -15.94
C ARG A 543 4.84 0.10 -16.09
N TYR A 544 5.82 -0.80 -15.95
CA TYR A 544 7.22 -0.57 -16.36
C TYR A 544 7.96 0.57 -15.65
N ALA A 545 7.50 0.94 -14.46
CA ALA A 545 8.08 1.99 -13.63
C ALA A 545 9.24 1.48 -12.74
N ALA A 546 9.62 2.28 -11.75
CA ALA A 546 10.53 1.95 -10.65
C ALA A 546 12.03 1.86 -11.04
N ALA A 547 12.48 2.74 -11.93
CA ALA A 547 13.85 2.76 -12.47
C ALA A 547 14.97 2.74 -11.41
N TYR A 548 15.95 1.84 -11.57
CA TYR A 548 17.22 1.86 -10.86
C TYR A 548 18.41 1.93 -11.82
N ASN A 549 18.72 3.13 -12.32
CA ASN A 549 19.87 3.39 -13.20
C ASN A 549 20.85 4.41 -12.60
N GLY A 550 21.20 4.28 -11.32
CA GLY A 550 22.15 5.20 -10.65
C GLY A 550 21.67 6.66 -10.51
N GLY A 551 20.39 6.93 -10.82
CA GLY A 551 19.74 8.23 -10.62
C GLY A 551 19.19 8.43 -9.20
N PRO A 552 18.62 9.62 -8.89
CA PRO A 552 18.27 10.06 -7.52
C PRO A 552 17.09 9.30 -6.84
N GLY A 553 16.51 8.26 -7.47
CA GLY A 553 15.26 7.62 -7.02
C GLY A 553 14.02 8.51 -7.29
N ILE A 554 12.82 8.05 -6.91
CA ILE A 554 11.58 8.87 -6.97
C ILE A 554 11.64 10.04 -5.97
N GLY A 555 12.52 9.93 -4.98
CA GLY A 555 12.87 10.98 -4.04
C GLY A 555 14.04 10.53 -3.17
N ASN A 556 14.70 11.50 -2.54
CA ASN A 556 15.77 11.27 -1.57
C ASN A 556 15.27 11.71 -0.19
N TYR A 557 14.98 10.74 0.69
CA TYR A 557 14.46 11.01 2.03
C TYR A 557 15.30 10.26 3.06
N GLU A 558 15.80 11.00 4.06
CA GLU A 558 16.78 10.54 5.07
C GLU A 558 18.09 10.02 4.44
N GLY A 559 18.53 10.62 3.33
CA GLY A 559 19.77 10.26 2.66
C GLY A 559 19.73 8.94 1.87
N ALA A 560 18.56 8.32 1.74
CA ALA A 560 18.35 7.11 0.95
C ALA A 560 17.38 7.36 -0.21
N PRO A 561 17.77 7.06 -1.46
CA PRO A 561 16.86 7.11 -2.59
C PRO A 561 15.76 6.05 -2.43
N ARG A 562 14.52 6.42 -2.75
CA ARG A 562 13.34 5.54 -2.63
C ARG A 562 12.93 5.02 -4.00
N PHE A 563 12.51 3.75 -4.02
CA PHE A 563 12.26 3.02 -5.25
C PHE A 563 11.02 2.15 -5.10
N GLY A 564 9.94 2.57 -5.76
CA GLY A 564 8.71 1.85 -5.98
C GLY A 564 8.08 2.31 -7.30
N THR A 565 6.96 1.76 -7.73
CA THR A 565 6.17 2.40 -8.80
C THR A 565 5.49 3.67 -8.28
N LEU A 566 5.03 3.60 -7.03
CA LEU A 566 4.39 4.67 -6.28
C LEU A 566 5.12 4.83 -4.93
N PHE A 567 5.60 6.03 -4.63
CA PHE A 567 6.14 6.36 -3.31
C PHE A 567 5.21 7.34 -2.60
N VAL A 568 4.58 6.88 -1.51
CA VAL A 568 3.64 7.66 -0.70
C VAL A 568 4.33 8.08 0.60
N HIS A 569 4.37 9.39 0.80
CA HIS A 569 5.11 10.01 1.90
C HIS A 569 4.20 10.92 2.71
N ASN A 570 4.06 10.60 4.00
CA ASN A 570 3.26 11.35 5.00
C ASN A 570 1.87 11.77 4.51
N SER A 571 1.20 10.89 3.75
CA SER A 571 -0.09 11.19 3.14
C SER A 571 -1.01 9.95 3.11
N SER A 572 -2.28 10.16 2.73
CA SER A 572 -3.33 9.14 2.81
C SER A 572 -4.13 8.96 1.51
N PRO A 573 -3.48 8.81 0.34
CA PRO A 573 -4.19 8.64 -0.93
C PRO A 573 -4.99 7.34 -1.00
N VAL A 574 -5.92 7.29 -1.94
CA VAL A 574 -6.73 6.10 -2.25
C VAL A 574 -6.24 5.44 -3.53
N PHE A 575 -6.00 4.13 -3.46
CA PHE A 575 -5.79 3.22 -4.60
C PHE A 575 -6.90 2.17 -4.57
N TYR A 576 -7.74 2.15 -5.60
CA TYR A 576 -8.89 1.25 -5.68
C TYR A 576 -8.97 0.59 -7.05
N GLY A 577 -8.93 -0.75 -7.11
CA GLY A 577 -9.03 -1.46 -8.39
C GLY A 577 -7.83 -1.24 -9.31
N CYS A 578 -6.69 -0.77 -8.80
CA CYS A 578 -5.52 -0.47 -9.63
C CYS A 578 -4.74 -1.72 -10.00
N THR A 579 -4.13 -1.73 -11.18
CA THR A 579 -3.14 -2.75 -11.58
C THR A 579 -1.75 -2.12 -11.59
N ILE A 580 -0.82 -2.64 -10.78
CA ILE A 580 0.57 -2.21 -10.77
C ILE A 580 1.40 -3.39 -11.27
N SER A 581 2.16 -3.21 -12.36
CA SER A 581 2.81 -4.36 -13.00
C SER A 581 4.15 -4.09 -13.67
N ASN A 582 4.94 -5.15 -13.79
CA ASN A 582 6.20 -5.16 -14.55
C ASN A 582 7.19 -4.06 -14.13
N GLY A 583 7.19 -3.66 -12.85
CA GLY A 583 8.16 -2.71 -12.31
C GLY A 583 9.51 -3.39 -12.05
N ASP A 584 10.60 -2.62 -12.14
CA ASP A 584 11.95 -3.14 -11.79
C ASP A 584 12.07 -3.43 -10.28
N ARG A 585 11.31 -2.72 -9.44
CA ARG A 585 11.29 -2.81 -7.98
C ARG A 585 9.85 -2.88 -7.45
N GLY A 586 9.65 -2.66 -6.14
CA GLY A 586 8.34 -2.79 -5.48
C GLY A 586 7.21 -1.96 -6.09
N GLY A 587 5.97 -2.32 -5.76
CA GLY A 587 4.77 -1.62 -6.25
C GLY A 587 4.55 -0.30 -5.51
N ILE A 588 3.89 -0.37 -4.36
CA ILE A 588 3.58 0.78 -3.50
C ILE A 588 4.52 0.80 -2.30
N HIS A 589 5.28 1.88 -2.15
CA HIS A 589 6.17 2.13 -1.00
C HIS A 589 5.54 3.20 -0.12
N LEU A 590 5.25 2.87 1.13
CA LEU A 590 4.66 3.75 2.13
C LEU A 590 5.69 4.19 3.18
N PHE A 591 5.69 5.48 3.52
CA PHE A 591 6.48 6.06 4.61
C PHE A 591 5.64 7.10 5.35
N GLY A 592 5.40 6.91 6.66
CA GLY A 592 4.51 7.73 7.48
C GLY A 592 3.09 7.92 6.96
N SER A 593 2.57 6.95 6.19
CA SER A 593 1.39 7.12 5.36
C SER A 593 0.25 6.20 5.75
N GLN A 594 -0.99 6.70 5.65
CA GLN A 594 -2.25 5.97 5.94
C GLN A 594 -3.06 5.75 4.67
N ALA A 595 -2.42 5.22 3.62
CA ALA A 595 -3.06 5.00 2.33
C ALA A 595 -4.17 3.94 2.40
N THR A 596 -5.18 4.08 1.55
CA THR A 596 -6.17 3.02 1.30
C THR A 596 -5.78 2.27 0.03
N ILE A 597 -5.57 0.96 0.12
CA ILE A 597 -5.15 0.11 -1.01
C ILE A 597 -6.12 -1.07 -1.09
N ARG A 598 -7.11 -0.98 -1.97
CA ARG A 598 -8.20 -1.97 -2.06
C ARG A 598 -8.35 -2.52 -3.45
N ASN A 599 -8.58 -3.83 -3.56
CA ASN A 599 -8.84 -4.53 -4.82
C ASN A 599 -7.77 -4.27 -5.88
N CYS A 600 -6.53 -4.01 -5.46
CA CYS A 600 -5.43 -3.77 -6.37
C CYS A 600 -4.74 -5.08 -6.77
N SER A 601 -4.28 -5.16 -8.02
CA SER A 601 -3.53 -6.30 -8.56
C SER A 601 -2.06 -5.94 -8.76
N PHE A 602 -1.17 -6.75 -8.21
CA PHE A 602 0.28 -6.58 -8.34
C PHE A 602 0.86 -7.72 -9.20
N VAL A 603 1.42 -7.38 -10.36
CA VAL A 603 1.77 -8.38 -11.39
C VAL A 603 3.23 -8.30 -11.81
N ASN A 604 3.94 -9.43 -11.86
CA ASN A 604 5.30 -9.56 -12.37
C ASN A 604 6.34 -8.63 -11.70
N PHE A 605 6.56 -8.82 -10.40
CA PHE A 605 7.59 -8.12 -9.63
C PHE A 605 8.72 -9.07 -9.20
N SER A 606 9.95 -8.55 -9.16
CA SER A 606 11.13 -9.29 -8.69
C SER A 606 10.96 -9.87 -7.28
N SER A 607 11.53 -11.05 -7.02
CA SER A 607 11.51 -11.73 -5.72
C SER A 607 12.25 -11.01 -4.60
N ALA A 608 13.06 -10.00 -4.93
CA ALA A 608 13.75 -9.21 -3.93
C ALA A 608 12.85 -8.17 -3.23
N TYR A 609 11.72 -7.78 -3.84
CA TYR A 609 10.94 -6.63 -3.41
C TYR A 609 9.49 -6.98 -3.07
N TYR A 610 8.91 -6.23 -2.14
CA TYR A 610 7.51 -6.39 -1.77
C TYR A 610 6.60 -5.62 -2.74
N PRO A 611 5.46 -6.18 -3.15
CA PRO A 611 4.41 -5.45 -3.86
C PRO A 611 3.93 -4.23 -3.09
N ILE A 612 3.79 -4.36 -1.76
CA ILE A 612 3.53 -3.26 -0.83
C ILE A 612 4.63 -3.27 0.23
N LEU A 613 5.38 -2.18 0.33
CA LEU A 613 6.42 -1.98 1.34
C LEU A 613 6.00 -0.90 2.33
N ILE A 614 5.74 -1.30 3.57
CA ILE A 614 5.48 -0.44 4.72
C ILE A 614 6.81 -0.15 5.43
N ASN A 615 7.44 0.97 5.08
CA ASN A 615 8.79 1.31 5.50
C ASN A 615 8.85 2.40 6.58
N SER A 616 7.85 2.43 7.46
CA SER A 616 7.89 3.18 8.71
C SER A 616 6.90 2.59 9.72
N PRO A 617 7.21 2.53 11.03
CA PRO A 617 6.31 1.99 12.05
C PRO A 617 4.99 2.75 12.22
N ASN A 618 4.92 4.01 11.76
CA ASN A 618 3.72 4.85 11.83
C ASN A 618 2.78 4.70 10.62
N CYS A 619 3.07 3.78 9.70
CA CYS A 619 2.19 3.43 8.60
C CYS A 619 1.18 2.35 9.02
N ALA A 620 -0.10 2.60 8.77
CA ALA A 620 -1.24 1.73 9.01
C ALA A 620 -2.21 1.77 7.82
N PRO A 621 -1.75 1.38 6.62
CA PRO A 621 -2.60 1.42 5.43
C PRO A 621 -3.77 0.44 5.55
N ILE A 622 -4.93 0.84 5.04
CA ILE A 622 -6.03 -0.10 4.84
C ILE A 622 -5.71 -0.94 3.63
N MET A 623 -5.67 -2.26 3.79
CA MET A 623 -5.33 -3.20 2.72
C MET A 623 -6.38 -4.30 2.66
N GLU A 624 -7.10 -4.40 1.54
CA GLU A 624 -8.24 -5.32 1.41
C GLU A 624 -8.39 -5.81 -0.03
N GLY A 625 -8.61 -7.12 -0.24
CA GLY A 625 -8.88 -7.69 -1.56
C GLY A 625 -7.75 -7.56 -2.59
N ASN A 626 -6.51 -7.29 -2.14
CA ASN A 626 -5.37 -7.14 -3.02
C ASN A 626 -4.85 -8.50 -3.48
N THR A 627 -4.41 -8.60 -4.73
CA THR A 627 -3.93 -9.86 -5.33
C THR A 627 -2.52 -9.72 -5.89
N THR A 628 -1.81 -10.84 -5.97
CA THR A 628 -0.48 -10.93 -6.56
C THR A 628 -0.42 -12.01 -7.62
N THR A 629 0.28 -11.77 -8.73
CA THR A 629 0.50 -12.79 -9.77
C THR A 629 1.90 -12.65 -10.36
N GLY A 630 2.67 -13.74 -10.43
CA GLY A 630 4.04 -13.70 -10.98
C GLY A 630 5.02 -12.84 -10.16
N THR A 631 4.69 -12.53 -8.91
CA THR A 631 5.57 -11.80 -7.98
C THR A 631 6.36 -12.79 -7.14
N GLY A 632 7.62 -12.48 -6.83
CA GLY A 632 8.41 -13.39 -6.00
C GLY A 632 8.16 -13.28 -4.50
N LYS A 633 7.60 -12.15 -4.00
CA LYS A 633 7.05 -12.02 -2.64
C LYS A 633 5.55 -11.74 -2.71
N ASN A 634 4.73 -12.65 -2.21
CA ASN A 634 3.27 -12.53 -2.17
C ASN A 634 2.83 -12.06 -0.77
N MET A 635 3.32 -10.90 -0.33
CA MET A 635 3.17 -10.42 1.05
C MET A 635 3.43 -8.91 1.14
N ALA A 636 2.83 -8.26 2.13
CA ALA A 636 3.13 -6.87 2.49
C ALA A 636 4.32 -6.84 3.46
N GLY A 637 5.43 -6.21 3.06
CA GLY A 637 6.60 -6.09 3.92
C GLY A 637 6.43 -4.98 4.93
N HIS A 638 6.51 -5.26 6.23
CA HIS A 638 6.45 -4.27 7.29
C HIS A 638 7.79 -4.17 8.02
N CYS A 639 8.32 -2.95 8.11
CA CYS A 639 9.62 -2.72 8.73
C CYS A 639 9.68 -2.85 10.25
N GLY A 640 8.63 -3.30 10.93
CA GLY A 640 8.54 -3.24 12.40
C GLY A 640 8.76 -1.84 12.97
N GLY A 641 9.44 -1.75 14.11
CA GLY A 641 9.79 -0.53 14.83
C GLY A 641 8.88 -0.20 16.01
N ALA A 642 9.19 0.89 16.71
CA ALA A 642 8.35 1.43 17.77
C ALA A 642 7.18 2.22 17.19
N PHE A 643 5.95 1.83 17.53
CA PHE A 643 4.77 2.56 17.10
C PHE A 643 4.74 3.95 17.75
N PRO A 644 4.33 5.01 17.02
CA PRO A 644 4.23 6.36 17.60
C PRO A 644 3.01 6.55 18.52
N GLY A 645 2.09 5.57 18.55
CA GLY A 645 0.79 5.63 19.20
C GLY A 645 -0.07 4.45 18.76
N ASP A 646 -1.39 4.59 18.82
CA ASP A 646 -2.32 3.55 18.41
C ASP A 646 -2.17 3.18 16.93
N ILE A 647 -2.19 1.88 16.65
CA ILE A 647 -2.04 1.35 15.29
C ILE A 647 -2.97 0.17 15.07
N ARG A 648 -3.51 0.07 13.85
CA ARG A 648 -4.34 -1.06 13.42
C ARG A 648 -3.72 -1.75 12.21
N TRP A 649 -3.58 -3.06 12.29
CA TRP A 649 -3.22 -3.93 11.16
C TRP A 649 -4.50 -4.56 10.62
N TYR A 650 -4.81 -4.21 9.38
CA TYR A 650 -6.03 -4.65 8.70
C TYR A 650 -5.83 -6.03 8.08
N ASN A 651 -6.91 -6.82 7.99
CA ASN A 651 -6.83 -8.12 7.36
C ASN A 651 -6.61 -7.98 5.85
N THR A 652 -5.44 -8.40 5.40
CA THR A 652 -5.01 -8.36 3.99
C THR A 652 -5.52 -9.52 3.15
N GLY A 653 -6.17 -10.52 3.77
CA GLY A 653 -6.56 -11.78 3.16
C GLY A 653 -5.50 -12.88 3.31
N PRO A 654 -5.90 -14.17 3.23
CA PRO A 654 -5.01 -15.30 3.50
C PRO A 654 -3.86 -15.46 2.48
N GLU A 655 -4.04 -14.96 1.27
CA GLU A 655 -3.05 -15.05 0.19
C GLU A 655 -2.01 -13.92 0.20
N PHE A 656 -2.19 -12.91 1.06
CA PHE A 656 -1.34 -11.72 1.08
C PHE A 656 -0.92 -11.31 2.51
N PRO A 657 -0.21 -12.16 3.27
CA PRO A 657 0.13 -11.90 4.67
C PRO A 657 1.07 -10.70 4.87
N TYR A 658 1.16 -10.22 6.11
CA TYR A 658 2.26 -9.33 6.52
C TYR A 658 3.56 -10.12 6.67
N ASP A 659 4.69 -9.55 6.26
CA ASP A 659 6.04 -10.03 6.55
C ASP A 659 6.83 -8.97 7.30
N VAL A 660 7.05 -9.21 8.59
CA VAL A 660 7.65 -8.26 9.52
C VAL A 660 9.13 -8.58 9.66
N PHE A 661 9.99 -7.67 9.17
CA PHE A 661 11.42 -7.95 9.03
C PHE A 661 12.34 -7.25 10.04
N THR A 662 11.80 -6.41 10.93
CA THR A 662 12.48 -5.96 12.17
C THR A 662 11.58 -6.12 13.39
N ASP A 663 12.14 -5.97 14.59
CA ASP A 663 11.39 -6.09 15.85
C ASP A 663 10.28 -5.04 15.96
N VAL A 664 9.14 -5.42 16.54
CA VAL A 664 8.00 -4.53 16.79
C VAL A 664 7.98 -4.13 18.26
N LEU A 665 7.73 -2.85 18.52
CA LEU A 665 7.52 -2.33 19.86
C LEU A 665 6.20 -1.52 19.91
N SER A 666 5.23 -2.01 20.67
CA SER A 666 4.05 -1.24 21.10
C SER A 666 4.38 -0.59 22.44
N PRO A 667 4.64 0.74 22.51
CA PRO A 667 5.02 1.40 23.75
C PRO A 667 3.87 1.52 24.74
N GLU A 668 4.19 1.87 26.00
CA GLU A 668 3.21 2.14 27.05
C GLU A 668 2.18 3.19 26.60
N GLY A 669 0.91 2.96 26.93
CA GLY A 669 -0.20 3.85 26.55
C GLY A 669 -0.70 3.72 25.11
N SER A 670 -0.04 2.92 24.25
CA SER A 670 -0.53 2.65 22.88
C SER A 670 -1.36 1.38 22.79
N THR A 671 -2.25 1.31 21.79
CA THR A 671 -3.05 0.14 21.43
C THR A 671 -2.66 -0.35 20.05
N TRP A 672 -2.21 -1.61 19.98
CA TRP A 672 -1.99 -2.32 18.72
C TRP A 672 -3.18 -3.25 18.45
N THR A 673 -3.99 -2.91 17.46
CA THR A 673 -5.14 -3.71 17.02
C THR A 673 -4.79 -4.54 15.79
N ILE A 674 -5.23 -5.80 15.76
CA ILE A 674 -5.09 -6.69 14.60
C ILE A 674 -6.46 -7.26 14.24
N ASP A 675 -6.86 -7.14 12.97
CA ASP A 675 -8.14 -7.65 12.50
C ASP A 675 -8.17 -9.18 12.43
N ALA A 676 -9.35 -9.77 12.66
CA ALA A 676 -9.59 -11.20 12.49
C ALA A 676 -9.17 -11.71 11.10
N GLY A 677 -8.57 -12.89 11.04
CA GLY A 677 -8.06 -13.52 9.82
C GLY A 677 -6.69 -13.02 9.35
N THR A 678 -6.11 -12.01 10.01
CA THR A 678 -4.78 -11.50 9.66
C THR A 678 -3.71 -12.57 9.91
N THR A 679 -2.85 -12.78 8.91
CA THR A 679 -1.65 -13.61 9.03
C THR A 679 -0.41 -12.72 9.07
N VAL A 680 0.38 -12.88 10.13
CA VAL A 680 1.65 -12.17 10.37
C VAL A 680 2.78 -13.18 10.31
N LYS A 681 3.69 -12.99 9.34
CA LYS A 681 4.91 -13.77 9.19
C LYS A 681 6.11 -12.97 9.68
N THR A 682 7.05 -13.61 10.36
CA THR A 682 8.26 -12.93 10.84
C THR A 682 9.40 -13.90 11.19
N THR A 683 10.59 -13.34 11.43
CA THR A 683 11.72 -13.97 12.17
C THR A 683 12.10 -13.18 13.43
N ARG A 684 11.27 -12.18 13.80
CA ARG A 684 11.58 -11.13 14.77
C ARG A 684 10.74 -11.26 16.04
N LYS A 685 10.99 -10.37 17.02
CA LYS A 685 10.21 -10.31 18.27
C LYS A 685 9.12 -9.24 18.22
N PHE A 686 8.03 -9.47 18.95
CA PHE A 686 7.02 -8.46 19.24
C PHE A 686 7.07 -8.12 20.73
N SER A 687 7.28 -6.84 21.06
CA SER A 687 7.28 -6.34 22.43
C SER A 687 6.09 -5.42 22.66
N VAL A 688 5.17 -5.81 23.53
CA VAL A 688 3.95 -5.07 23.85
C VAL A 688 4.06 -4.56 25.28
N LEU A 689 4.40 -3.27 25.40
CA LEU A 689 4.39 -2.54 26.66
C LEU A 689 3.05 -1.79 26.86
N GLY A 690 2.32 -1.52 25.78
CA GLY A 690 0.95 -1.02 25.81
C GLY A 690 -0.08 -2.15 25.78
N THR A 691 -1.13 -2.01 24.96
CA THR A 691 -2.22 -2.99 24.79
C THR A 691 -2.13 -3.68 23.44
N LEU A 692 -2.28 -5.01 23.41
CA LEU A 692 -2.51 -5.78 22.18
C LEU A 692 -3.98 -6.21 22.12
N MET A 693 -4.71 -5.73 21.11
CA MET A 693 -6.07 -6.17 20.79
C MET A 693 -6.03 -7.08 19.55
N ALA A 694 -5.87 -8.38 19.76
CA ALA A 694 -5.87 -9.38 18.71
C ALA A 694 -7.05 -10.33 18.93
N ILE A 695 -8.17 -10.00 18.29
CA ILE A 695 -9.45 -10.69 18.45
C ILE A 695 -9.84 -11.31 17.10
N GLY A 696 -9.52 -12.60 16.95
CA GLY A 696 -9.94 -13.42 15.82
C GLY A 696 -11.33 -14.02 16.01
N THR A 697 -11.74 -14.86 15.06
CA THR A 697 -12.93 -15.70 15.18
C THR A 697 -12.56 -17.17 14.89
N PRO A 698 -13.42 -18.16 15.23
CA PRO A 698 -13.16 -19.56 14.88
C PRO A 698 -12.87 -19.78 13.39
N ASP A 699 -13.58 -19.07 12.52
CA ASP A 699 -13.45 -19.17 11.05
C ASP A 699 -12.29 -18.34 10.51
N ASN A 700 -11.92 -17.26 11.20
CA ASN A 700 -10.87 -16.33 10.79
C ASN A 700 -9.92 -16.05 11.97
N PRO A 701 -9.12 -17.06 12.40
CA PRO A 701 -8.18 -16.86 13.49
C PRO A 701 -7.03 -15.95 13.05
N ILE A 702 -6.50 -15.15 13.98
CA ILE A 702 -5.26 -14.40 13.74
C ILE A 702 -4.09 -15.39 13.85
N THR A 703 -3.17 -15.36 12.88
CA THR A 703 -2.05 -16.32 12.86
C THR A 703 -0.71 -15.60 12.85
N PHE A 704 0.13 -15.87 13.85
CA PHE A 704 1.54 -15.51 13.88
C PHE A 704 2.39 -16.73 13.52
N THR A 705 3.28 -16.60 12.53
CA THR A 705 4.08 -17.72 12.02
C THR A 705 5.42 -17.26 11.41
N SER A 706 6.23 -18.23 10.98
CA SER A 706 7.53 -17.99 10.35
C SER A 706 7.39 -17.34 8.96
N SER A 707 8.31 -16.41 8.63
CA SER A 707 8.49 -15.94 7.24
C SER A 707 9.46 -16.77 6.41
N VAL A 708 10.04 -17.83 6.98
CA VAL A 708 10.91 -18.78 6.27
C VAL A 708 10.06 -19.70 5.39
N ALA A 709 10.54 -20.02 4.18
CA ALA A 709 9.82 -20.82 3.20
C ALA A 709 9.52 -22.26 3.66
N SER A 710 10.32 -22.80 4.58
CA SER A 710 10.12 -24.10 5.22
C SER A 710 10.19 -23.92 6.73
N PRO A 711 9.04 -23.60 7.38
CA PRO A 711 9.02 -23.26 8.80
C PRO A 711 9.53 -24.38 9.69
N VAL A 712 10.40 -24.03 10.64
CA VAL A 712 10.85 -24.92 11.72
C VAL A 712 10.63 -24.27 13.09
N PRO A 713 10.47 -25.06 14.17
CA PRO A 713 10.36 -24.52 15.52
C PRO A 713 11.51 -23.55 15.83
N GLY A 714 11.19 -22.35 16.31
CA GLY A 714 12.16 -21.34 16.71
C GLY A 714 12.60 -20.37 15.61
N ASP A 715 11.91 -20.33 14.48
CA ASP A 715 12.18 -19.39 13.39
C ASP A 715 11.98 -17.92 13.77
N TRP A 716 11.10 -17.65 14.74
CA TRP A 716 10.87 -16.32 15.28
C TRP A 716 10.85 -16.31 16.80
N VAL A 717 11.04 -15.13 17.39
CA VAL A 717 11.35 -15.00 18.82
C VAL A 717 10.12 -15.27 19.69
N GLY A 718 9.01 -14.57 19.42
CA GLY A 718 7.74 -14.69 20.17
C GLY A 718 7.08 -13.33 20.44
N ILE A 719 6.00 -13.33 21.22
CA ILE A 719 5.30 -12.13 21.74
C ILE A 719 5.58 -11.92 23.24
N TYR A 720 6.10 -10.74 23.61
CA TYR A 720 6.29 -10.28 25.00
C TYR A 720 5.15 -9.34 25.40
N LEU A 721 4.49 -9.62 26.52
CA LEU A 721 3.50 -8.79 27.18
C LEU A 721 4.07 -8.27 28.51
N GLY A 722 4.41 -6.99 28.56
CA GLY A 722 5.03 -6.34 29.72
C GLY A 722 4.03 -5.94 30.82
N PRO A 723 4.50 -5.34 31.93
CA PRO A 723 3.68 -5.09 33.12
C PRO A 723 2.44 -4.19 32.91
N GLN A 724 2.48 -3.29 31.92
CA GLN A 724 1.37 -2.37 31.60
C GLN A 724 0.36 -2.96 30.59
N SER A 725 0.52 -4.23 30.19
CA SER A 725 -0.25 -4.84 29.11
C SER A 725 -1.49 -5.61 29.54
N SER A 726 -1.96 -5.45 30.79
CA SER A 726 -3.11 -6.18 31.34
C SER A 726 -4.42 -5.98 30.56
N ALA A 727 -4.57 -4.89 29.81
CA ALA A 727 -5.74 -4.67 28.95
C ALA A 727 -5.69 -5.48 27.63
N SER A 728 -4.61 -6.22 27.37
CA SER A 728 -4.45 -6.99 26.14
C SER A 728 -5.44 -8.15 26.08
N VAL A 729 -5.98 -8.39 24.90
CA VAL A 729 -6.90 -9.48 24.58
C VAL A 729 -6.34 -10.27 23.41
N LEU A 730 -6.11 -11.56 23.65
CA LEU A 730 -5.72 -12.53 22.65
C LEU A 730 -6.84 -13.56 22.56
N GLU A 731 -7.63 -13.49 21.50
CA GLU A 731 -8.77 -14.36 21.28
C GLU A 731 -8.72 -15.01 19.89
N HIS A 732 -8.90 -16.33 19.81
CA HIS A 732 -8.83 -17.10 18.55
C HIS A 732 -7.53 -16.83 17.77
N ILE A 733 -6.38 -17.06 18.43
CA ILE A 733 -5.04 -16.82 17.87
C ILE A 733 -4.28 -18.13 17.72
N ASN A 734 -3.55 -18.26 16.61
CA ASN A 734 -2.55 -19.31 16.40
C ASN A 734 -1.13 -18.71 16.48
N LEU A 735 -0.29 -19.25 17.37
CA LEU A 735 1.14 -18.94 17.47
C LEU A 735 1.92 -20.18 17.05
N LEU A 736 2.54 -20.15 15.86
CA LEU A 736 3.20 -21.30 15.24
C LEU A 736 4.70 -21.06 15.09
N TYR A 737 5.54 -22.07 15.36
CA TYR A 737 6.98 -22.04 15.06
C TYR A 737 7.81 -20.99 15.83
N GLY A 738 7.30 -20.48 16.95
CA GLY A 738 7.97 -19.48 17.79
C GLY A 738 8.98 -20.06 18.79
N ALA A 739 9.37 -19.23 19.77
CA ALA A 739 10.28 -19.54 20.87
C ALA A 739 11.74 -19.82 20.45
N SER A 740 12.30 -18.98 19.56
CA SER A 740 13.67 -19.10 19.04
C SER A 740 14.75 -19.34 20.11
N TYR A 741 15.70 -20.23 19.84
CA TYR A 741 16.93 -20.40 20.63
C TYR A 741 18.09 -20.76 19.71
N ASN A 742 19.13 -19.93 19.72
CA ASN A 742 20.50 -20.20 19.23
C ASN A 742 21.29 -18.87 19.30
N GLY A 743 21.66 -18.41 20.50
CA GLY A 743 22.46 -17.19 20.68
C GLY A 743 21.77 -15.87 20.29
N GLY A 744 20.49 -15.90 19.90
CA GLY A 744 19.67 -14.72 19.64
C GLY A 744 19.21 -14.00 20.92
N PRO A 745 18.73 -12.74 20.81
CA PRO A 745 18.18 -12.02 21.95
C PRO A 745 16.94 -12.76 22.46
N GLY A 746 16.88 -13.03 23.76
CA GLY A 746 15.66 -13.54 24.39
C GLY A 746 14.48 -12.60 24.17
N ILE A 747 13.28 -13.13 24.35
CA ILE A 747 12.03 -12.38 24.19
C ILE A 747 11.82 -11.30 25.26
N GLY A 748 12.43 -11.52 26.43
CA GLY A 748 12.52 -10.61 27.57
C GLY A 748 13.66 -11.06 28.48
N ASN A 749 13.95 -10.27 29.51
CA ASN A 749 14.96 -10.61 30.53
C ASN A 749 14.29 -10.70 31.90
N LEU A 750 14.55 -11.80 32.60
CA LEU A 750 14.10 -11.98 33.97
C LEU A 750 15.30 -12.41 34.81
N HIS A 751 15.63 -11.63 35.84
CA HIS A 751 16.81 -11.80 36.69
C HIS A 751 18.13 -11.88 35.91
N GLY A 752 18.25 -11.07 34.84
CA GLY A 752 19.44 -11.05 33.97
C GLY A 752 19.57 -12.23 33.01
N SER A 753 18.58 -13.13 32.95
CA SER A 753 18.55 -14.26 32.01
C SER A 753 17.51 -14.09 30.91
N PRO A 754 17.87 -14.33 29.64
CA PRO A 754 16.93 -14.24 28.53
C PRO A 754 15.86 -15.33 28.63
N ARG A 755 14.62 -14.93 28.34
CA ARG A 755 13.45 -15.81 28.30
C ARG A 755 13.17 -16.25 26.87
N PHE A 756 12.54 -17.41 26.72
CA PHE A 756 12.35 -18.04 25.41
C PHE A 756 11.03 -18.82 25.38
N ALA A 757 9.98 -18.11 24.97
CA ALA A 757 8.63 -18.65 24.82
C ALA A 757 7.97 -18.03 23.59
N SER A 758 6.97 -18.72 23.01
CA SER A 758 6.15 -18.13 21.95
C SER A 758 5.30 -16.98 22.48
N LEU A 759 4.86 -17.08 23.74
CA LEU A 759 4.17 -16.01 24.47
C LEU A 759 4.79 -15.89 25.87
N TYR A 760 5.29 -14.70 26.23
CA TYR A 760 5.82 -14.39 27.56
C TYR A 760 5.01 -13.27 28.22
N VAL A 761 4.41 -13.54 29.38
CA VAL A 761 3.62 -12.58 30.16
C VAL A 761 4.33 -12.23 31.45
N ASP A 762 4.60 -10.95 31.66
CA ASP A 762 5.46 -10.45 32.75
C ASP A 762 4.73 -9.36 33.53
N GLY A 763 4.37 -9.64 34.78
CA GLY A 763 3.75 -8.67 35.68
C GLY A 763 2.36 -8.17 35.26
N SER A 764 1.66 -8.85 34.35
CA SER A 764 0.38 -8.41 33.76
C SER A 764 -0.69 -9.49 33.74
N SER A 765 -1.93 -9.08 33.46
CA SER A 765 -3.15 -9.92 33.53
C SER A 765 -3.99 -9.89 32.25
N PRO A 766 -3.43 -10.24 31.08
CA PRO A 766 -4.17 -10.22 29.81
C PRO A 766 -5.24 -11.32 29.75
N THR A 767 -6.18 -11.18 28.80
CA THR A 767 -7.16 -12.24 28.49
C THR A 767 -6.65 -13.14 27.37
N LEU A 768 -6.56 -14.44 27.62
CA LEU A 768 -6.18 -15.48 26.67
C LEU A 768 -7.36 -16.45 26.47
N SER A 769 -8.05 -16.35 25.33
CA SER A 769 -9.22 -17.16 25.01
C SER A 769 -9.04 -17.88 23.67
N ASN A 770 -9.19 -19.20 23.64
CA ASN A 770 -9.05 -20.00 22.41
C ASN A 770 -7.71 -19.76 21.69
N VAL A 771 -6.62 -19.68 22.46
CA VAL A 771 -5.26 -19.49 21.95
C VAL A 771 -4.63 -20.86 21.68
N SER A 772 -4.08 -21.06 20.48
CA SER A 772 -3.35 -22.25 20.08
C SER A 772 -1.88 -21.92 19.91
N ILE A 773 -0.99 -22.61 20.62
CA ILE A 773 0.46 -22.47 20.51
C ILE A 773 1.02 -23.82 20.05
N SER A 774 1.68 -23.84 18.88
CA SER A 774 2.19 -25.09 18.31
C SER A 774 3.59 -25.01 17.74
N SER A 775 4.29 -26.14 17.76
CA SER A 775 5.58 -26.36 17.10
C SER A 775 6.65 -25.37 17.58
N THR A 776 6.75 -25.17 18.89
CA THR A 776 7.69 -24.22 19.50
C THR A 776 9.03 -24.89 19.78
N TYR A 777 10.13 -24.14 19.67
CA TYR A 777 11.45 -24.72 20.00
C TYR A 777 11.65 -24.87 21.52
N ARG A 778 11.20 -23.88 22.30
CA ARG A 778 11.20 -23.87 23.78
C ARG A 778 9.78 -23.82 24.33
N ASN A 779 9.51 -22.96 25.32
CA ASN A 779 8.26 -22.92 26.05
C ASN A 779 7.12 -22.43 25.14
N GLY A 780 5.90 -22.94 25.34
CA GLY A 780 4.72 -22.39 24.68
C GLY A 780 4.35 -21.02 25.28
N LEU A 781 3.84 -21.05 26.51
CA LEU A 781 3.51 -19.90 27.35
C LEU A 781 4.46 -19.85 28.57
N GLU A 782 5.12 -18.73 28.80
CA GLU A 782 5.92 -18.48 30.00
C GLU A 782 5.35 -17.27 30.76
N MET A 783 5.37 -17.34 32.10
CA MET A 783 4.75 -16.34 32.97
C MET A 783 5.60 -16.06 34.20
N TYR A 784 5.70 -14.78 34.56
CA TYR A 784 6.33 -14.33 35.80
C TYR A 784 5.52 -13.22 36.46
N ALA A 785 5.18 -13.40 37.74
CA ALA A 785 4.30 -12.49 38.49
C ALA A 785 3.03 -12.08 37.70
N ALA A 786 2.52 -12.98 36.86
CA ALA A 786 1.47 -12.71 35.90
C ALA A 786 0.20 -13.49 36.24
N GLN A 787 -0.95 -12.90 35.93
CA GLN A 787 -2.26 -13.40 36.35
C GLN A 787 -3.28 -13.30 35.19
N PRO A 788 -3.00 -13.90 34.00
CA PRO A 788 -3.94 -13.87 32.88
C PRO A 788 -5.21 -14.69 33.15
N THR A 789 -6.29 -14.31 32.47
CA THR A 789 -7.47 -15.19 32.34
C THR A 789 -7.23 -16.17 31.20
N VAL A 790 -7.30 -17.48 31.45
CA VAL A 790 -6.99 -18.51 30.44
C VAL A 790 -8.17 -19.47 30.23
N ASN A 791 -8.71 -19.49 29.02
CA ASN A 791 -9.78 -20.39 28.61
C ASN A 791 -9.53 -20.95 27.21
N GLY A 792 -9.66 -22.26 27.01
CA GLY A 792 -9.50 -22.89 25.69
C GLY A 792 -8.07 -22.82 25.14
N LEU A 793 -7.05 -22.87 26.01
CA LEU A 793 -5.65 -22.90 25.58
C LEU A 793 -5.30 -24.26 24.98
N ILE A 794 -4.72 -24.29 23.78
CA ILE A 794 -4.21 -25.50 23.14
C ILE A 794 -2.69 -25.35 23.02
N ILE A 795 -1.96 -26.31 23.59
CA ILE A 795 -0.51 -26.41 23.47
C ILE A 795 -0.17 -27.71 22.74
N ASP A 796 0.49 -27.62 21.59
CA ASP A 796 0.76 -28.76 20.70
C ASP A 796 2.23 -28.79 20.24
N LYS A 797 2.92 -29.93 20.35
CA LYS A 797 4.29 -30.11 19.83
C LYS A 797 5.30 -29.07 20.37
N CYS A 798 5.25 -28.76 21.65
CA CYS A 798 6.25 -27.90 22.29
C CYS A 798 7.56 -28.65 22.54
N GLY A 799 8.69 -27.97 22.33
CA GLY A 799 10.03 -28.54 22.53
C GLY A 799 10.50 -28.56 23.99
N TRP A 800 9.98 -27.69 24.85
CA TRP A 800 10.24 -27.65 26.30
C TRP A 800 8.92 -27.75 27.08
N HIS A 801 8.63 -26.81 27.99
CA HIS A 801 7.36 -26.80 28.72
C HIS A 801 6.24 -26.28 27.83
N GLY A 802 5.04 -26.82 27.99
CA GLY A 802 3.87 -26.21 27.37
C GLY A 802 3.57 -24.87 28.02
N VAL A 803 3.45 -24.87 29.35
CA VAL A 803 3.32 -23.70 30.21
C VAL A 803 4.40 -23.71 31.29
N ARG A 804 5.08 -22.58 31.50
CA ARG A 804 5.99 -22.33 32.63
C ARG A 804 5.52 -21.13 33.45
N ALA A 805 5.25 -21.32 34.74
CA ALA A 805 4.71 -20.29 35.62
C ALA A 805 5.58 -20.08 36.87
N GLU A 806 6.07 -18.86 37.08
CA GLU A 806 6.98 -18.51 38.18
C GLU A 806 6.55 -17.21 38.89
N GLY A 807 7.08 -16.96 40.09
CA GLY A 807 6.96 -15.67 40.77
C GLY A 807 5.55 -15.31 41.24
N GLY A 808 4.75 -16.29 41.64
CA GLY A 808 3.38 -16.08 42.12
C GLY A 808 2.33 -16.02 41.01
N SER A 809 2.57 -16.68 39.87
CA SER A 809 1.67 -16.68 38.71
C SER A 809 0.57 -17.74 38.83
N VAL A 810 -0.39 -17.50 39.74
CA VAL A 810 -1.50 -18.42 40.07
C VAL A 810 -2.67 -18.30 39.08
N VAL A 811 -2.65 -19.08 38.00
CA VAL A 811 -3.63 -18.97 36.91
C VAL A 811 -4.66 -20.10 36.93
N SER A 812 -5.92 -19.76 36.62
CA SER A 812 -6.95 -20.76 36.32
C SER A 812 -6.96 -21.09 34.82
N TYR A 813 -6.83 -22.38 34.53
CA TYR A 813 -6.82 -22.92 33.17
C TYR A 813 -8.10 -23.70 32.94
N LEU A 814 -9.01 -23.10 32.18
CA LEU A 814 -10.27 -23.71 31.81
C LEU A 814 -10.16 -24.35 30.42
N ASN A 815 -10.52 -25.63 30.28
CA ASN A 815 -10.57 -26.35 29.00
C ASN A 815 -9.23 -26.36 28.24
N THR A 816 -8.12 -26.53 28.94
CA THR A 816 -6.78 -26.52 28.34
C THR A 816 -6.38 -27.91 27.83
N VAL A 817 -5.79 -27.97 26.63
CA VAL A 817 -5.32 -29.19 25.99
C VAL A 817 -3.80 -29.14 25.80
N PHE A 818 -3.09 -30.15 26.30
CA PHE A 818 -1.66 -30.35 26.12
C PHE A 818 -1.41 -31.63 25.33
N ARG A 819 -0.77 -31.54 24.16
CA ARG A 819 -0.56 -32.72 23.33
C ARG A 819 0.70 -32.74 22.48
N ASN A 820 1.10 -33.95 22.08
CA ASN A 820 2.18 -34.21 21.12
C ASN A 820 3.54 -33.59 21.49
N SER A 821 3.75 -33.21 22.75
CA SER A 821 5.01 -32.60 23.18
C SER A 821 6.11 -33.67 23.20
N VAL A 822 7.23 -33.37 22.55
CA VAL A 822 8.30 -34.35 22.29
C VAL A 822 9.43 -34.30 23.32
N ALA A 823 9.37 -33.37 24.26
CA ALA A 823 10.38 -33.18 25.29
C ALA A 823 10.44 -34.37 26.26
N THR A 824 11.61 -34.99 26.40
CA THR A 824 11.81 -36.13 27.31
C THR A 824 12.17 -35.73 28.74
N THR A 825 12.45 -34.44 28.98
CA THR A 825 12.86 -33.91 30.30
C THR A 825 12.00 -32.75 30.77
N TYR A 826 11.00 -32.32 29.99
CA TYR A 826 10.18 -31.16 30.29
C TYR A 826 8.70 -31.52 30.28
N TYR A 827 8.00 -31.02 31.29
CA TYR A 827 6.60 -31.31 31.53
C TYR A 827 5.68 -30.34 30.78
N PRO A 828 4.48 -30.78 30.38
CA PRO A 828 3.49 -29.89 29.75
C PRO A 828 3.17 -28.66 30.58
N ILE A 829 3.16 -28.78 31.92
CA ILE A 829 3.08 -27.65 32.85
C ILE A 829 4.24 -27.75 33.84
N SER A 830 4.94 -26.64 34.05
CA SER A 830 5.93 -26.46 35.12
C SER A 830 5.65 -25.20 35.90
N CYS A 831 5.64 -25.31 37.22
CA CYS A 831 5.42 -24.18 38.11
C CYS A 831 6.30 -24.26 39.36
N ASP A 832 6.66 -23.10 39.90
CA ASP A 832 7.23 -23.04 41.25
C ASP A 832 6.13 -23.21 42.31
N GLY A 833 6.52 -23.54 43.54
CA GLY A 833 5.58 -23.70 44.65
C GLY A 833 4.72 -22.46 44.97
N SER A 834 5.04 -21.28 44.41
CA SER A 834 4.23 -20.05 44.55
C SER A 834 3.19 -19.86 43.43
N SER A 835 3.29 -20.64 42.34
CA SER A 835 2.52 -20.46 41.10
C SER A 835 1.66 -21.69 40.77
N ILE A 836 1.18 -22.39 41.80
CA ILE A 836 0.38 -23.61 41.65
C ILE A 836 -0.88 -23.33 40.80
N PRO A 837 -1.08 -24.03 39.67
CA PRO A 837 -2.17 -23.74 38.73
C PRO A 837 -3.52 -24.30 39.20
N ILE A 838 -4.61 -23.60 38.88
CA ILE A 838 -5.97 -24.10 39.09
C ILE A 838 -6.45 -24.73 37.77
N LEU A 839 -6.34 -26.05 37.67
CA LEU A 839 -6.70 -26.80 36.46
C LEU A 839 -8.18 -27.21 36.48
N VAL A 840 -8.93 -26.86 35.43
CA VAL A 840 -10.35 -27.22 35.28
C VAL A 840 -10.53 -27.96 33.95
N ASN A 841 -10.76 -29.27 34.05
CA ASN A 841 -10.87 -30.20 32.91
C ASN A 841 -9.66 -30.16 31.95
N PRO A 842 -8.41 -30.29 32.45
CA PRO A 842 -7.26 -30.34 31.55
C PRO A 842 -7.23 -31.66 30.77
N VAL A 843 -6.72 -31.63 29.54
CA VAL A 843 -6.49 -32.83 28.72
C VAL A 843 -5.00 -32.97 28.42
N PHE A 844 -4.42 -34.12 28.75
CA PHE A 844 -3.04 -34.48 28.45
C PHE A 844 -3.02 -35.72 27.56
N THR A 845 -2.54 -35.59 26.32
CA THR A 845 -2.56 -36.71 25.35
C THR A 845 -1.29 -36.72 24.50
N ASP A 846 -0.67 -37.89 24.31
CA ASP A 846 0.48 -38.05 23.41
C ASP A 846 1.72 -37.18 23.73
N ASN A 847 1.82 -36.64 24.95
CA ASN A 847 3.07 -36.02 25.41
C ASN A 847 4.03 -37.10 25.90
N LYS A 848 5.33 -36.84 25.78
CA LYS A 848 6.38 -37.72 26.33
C LYS A 848 6.37 -37.81 27.85
N LEU A 849 5.98 -36.73 28.53
CA LEU A 849 5.71 -36.69 29.96
C LEU A 849 4.29 -36.17 30.18
N ASN A 850 3.49 -36.83 31.01
CA ASN A 850 2.13 -36.38 31.38
C ASN A 850 2.04 -36.11 32.88
N ALA A 851 2.54 -34.95 33.29
CA ALA A 851 2.46 -34.51 34.68
C ALA A 851 2.50 -32.99 34.80
N VAL A 852 2.10 -32.49 35.96
CA VAL A 852 2.29 -31.10 36.37
C VAL A 852 3.52 -31.04 37.26
N GLN A 853 4.58 -30.38 36.80
CA GLN A 853 5.82 -30.26 37.55
C GLN A 853 5.72 -29.17 38.61
N LEU A 854 6.06 -29.53 39.85
CA LEU A 854 6.28 -28.64 40.96
C LEU A 854 7.79 -28.51 41.20
N THR A 855 8.30 -27.29 41.12
CA THR A 855 9.70 -26.91 41.35
C THR A 855 9.82 -26.08 42.63
N ASP A 856 11.06 -25.76 43.03
CA ASP A 856 11.35 -25.05 44.28
C ASP A 856 10.52 -23.78 44.44
N GLY A 857 9.80 -23.65 45.55
CA GLY A 857 9.06 -22.43 45.84
C GLY A 857 8.34 -22.42 47.17
N THR A 858 8.04 -21.21 47.65
CA THR A 858 7.27 -21.00 48.89
C THR A 858 5.85 -20.58 48.55
N LEU A 859 4.90 -21.39 48.96
CA LEU A 859 3.48 -21.09 48.93
C LEU A 859 3.14 -20.10 50.05
N ALA A 860 2.86 -18.85 49.68
CA ALA A 860 2.52 -17.76 50.60
C ALA A 860 1.01 -17.58 50.82
N LEU A 861 0.17 -18.09 49.92
CA LEU A 861 -1.29 -18.01 49.96
C LEU A 861 -1.89 -19.42 49.89
N PRO A 862 -3.15 -19.64 50.31
CA PRO A 862 -3.79 -20.94 50.14
C PRO A 862 -3.82 -21.39 48.68
N ALA A 863 -3.55 -22.67 48.42
CA ALA A 863 -3.64 -23.27 47.09
C ALA A 863 -4.21 -24.69 47.15
N THR A 864 -4.75 -25.13 46.02
CA THR A 864 -5.37 -26.44 45.86
C THR A 864 -4.75 -27.19 44.69
N LEU A 865 -4.17 -28.37 44.95
CA LEU A 865 -3.86 -29.35 43.91
C LEU A 865 -5.15 -30.13 43.62
N LYS A 866 -5.71 -29.94 42.43
CA LYS A 866 -6.94 -30.62 42.00
C LYS A 866 -6.68 -32.04 41.53
N ALA A 867 -7.67 -32.91 41.63
CA ALA A 867 -7.60 -34.21 40.97
C ALA A 867 -7.64 -34.03 39.45
N ILE A 868 -6.60 -34.49 38.74
CA ILE A 868 -6.37 -34.21 37.30
C ILE A 868 -6.45 -35.46 36.41
N GLY A 869 -7.25 -36.45 36.83
CA GLY A 869 -7.42 -37.72 36.13
C GLY A 869 -6.50 -38.82 36.68
N THR A 870 -6.71 -40.06 36.22
CA THR A 870 -6.01 -41.25 36.75
C THR A 870 -4.62 -41.48 36.15
N GLU A 871 -4.35 -40.89 34.99
CA GLU A 871 -3.11 -41.04 34.21
C GLU A 871 -2.20 -39.81 34.26
N VAL A 872 -2.52 -38.83 35.12
CA VAL A 872 -1.74 -37.59 35.27
C VAL A 872 -1.47 -37.34 36.74
N SER A 873 -0.22 -36.99 37.06
CA SER A 873 0.23 -36.77 38.44
C SER A 873 0.86 -35.39 38.63
N TYR A 874 1.10 -35.01 39.87
CA TYR A 874 1.95 -33.88 40.23
C TYR A 874 3.39 -34.38 40.47
N ALA A 875 4.33 -33.98 39.62
CA ALA A 875 5.73 -34.36 39.73
C ALA A 875 6.48 -33.36 40.63
N LEU A 876 6.79 -33.78 41.86
CA LEU A 876 7.53 -33.01 42.85
C LEU A 876 9.04 -33.15 42.61
N THR A 877 9.58 -32.20 41.84
CA THR A 877 11.00 -32.18 41.43
C THR A 877 11.84 -31.21 42.26
N GLY A 878 11.21 -30.23 42.91
CA GLY A 878 11.83 -29.32 43.87
C GLY A 878 11.00 -29.22 45.15
N ASP A 879 11.52 -28.49 46.13
CA ASP A 879 10.91 -28.34 47.44
C ASP A 879 9.71 -27.38 47.39
N VAL A 880 8.56 -27.87 47.84
CA VAL A 880 7.35 -27.05 48.03
C VAL A 880 7.22 -26.72 49.50
N ILE A 881 7.43 -25.44 49.83
CA ILE A 881 7.34 -24.94 51.21
C ILE A 881 5.97 -24.28 51.41
N VAL A 882 5.11 -24.88 52.23
CA VAL A 882 3.87 -24.26 52.69
C VAL A 882 4.22 -23.32 53.84
N SER A 883 4.19 -22.01 53.61
CA SER A 883 4.52 -21.02 54.65
C SER A 883 3.55 -21.09 55.84
N ALA A 884 3.94 -20.54 56.99
CA ALA A 884 3.16 -20.58 58.24
C ALA A 884 1.74 -19.98 58.14
N VAL A 885 1.47 -19.16 57.12
CA VAL A 885 0.16 -18.53 56.88
C VAL A 885 -0.65 -19.19 55.76
N ALA A 886 -0.05 -20.14 55.04
CA ALA A 886 -0.68 -20.79 53.89
C ALA A 886 -1.28 -22.16 54.27
N THR A 887 -2.24 -22.58 53.46
CA THR A 887 -2.77 -23.95 53.50
C THR A 887 -2.65 -24.55 52.10
N LEU A 888 -1.98 -25.70 51.99
CA LEU A 888 -2.02 -26.52 50.79
C LEU A 888 -3.13 -27.56 50.94
N THR A 889 -4.12 -27.53 50.06
CA THR A 889 -5.14 -28.57 49.97
C THR A 889 -4.83 -29.47 48.78
N ILE A 890 -4.87 -30.78 48.96
CA ILE A 890 -4.72 -31.74 47.88
C ILE A 890 -6.03 -32.52 47.82
N GLU A 891 -6.74 -32.41 46.69
CA GLU A 891 -8.05 -33.04 46.53
C GLU A 891 -7.94 -34.58 46.58
N PRO A 892 -8.93 -35.27 47.18
CA PRO A 892 -9.00 -36.73 47.17
C PRO A 892 -8.86 -37.34 45.77
N GLY A 893 -8.12 -38.44 45.68
CA GLY A 893 -7.81 -39.12 44.42
C GLY A 893 -6.62 -38.54 43.64
N SER A 894 -5.99 -37.46 44.13
CA SER A 894 -4.77 -36.92 43.53
C SER A 894 -3.55 -37.83 43.76
N VAL A 895 -2.63 -37.83 42.80
CA VAL A 895 -1.34 -38.52 42.89
C VAL A 895 -0.21 -37.51 42.84
N VAL A 896 0.65 -37.52 43.85
CA VAL A 896 1.87 -36.70 43.95
C VAL A 896 3.07 -37.63 43.90
N LYS A 897 3.99 -37.40 42.98
CA LYS A 897 5.16 -38.25 42.78
C LYS A 897 6.45 -37.48 42.99
N GLY A 898 7.27 -37.90 43.95
CA GLY A 898 8.54 -37.28 44.27
C GLY A 898 9.71 -37.82 43.45
N SER A 899 10.67 -36.94 43.17
CA SER A 899 12.03 -37.29 42.78
C SER A 899 13.04 -36.64 43.74
N SER A 900 13.56 -35.46 43.43
CA SER A 900 14.50 -34.73 44.29
C SER A 900 13.83 -33.81 45.31
N GLY A 901 12.52 -33.56 45.23
CA GLY A 901 11.83 -32.59 46.10
C GLY A 901 11.15 -33.20 47.34
N ALA A 902 10.84 -32.33 48.30
CA ALA A 902 10.05 -32.60 49.49
C ALA A 902 8.86 -31.63 49.64
N ILE A 903 7.89 -32.01 50.48
CA ILE A 903 6.83 -31.09 50.93
C ILE A 903 7.16 -30.65 52.35
N HIS A 904 7.43 -29.36 52.52
CA HIS A 904 7.70 -28.73 53.82
C HIS A 904 6.49 -27.94 54.30
N VAL A 905 5.74 -28.51 55.24
CA VAL A 905 4.54 -27.90 55.80
C VAL A 905 4.91 -27.07 57.03
N LEU A 906 5.08 -25.76 56.86
CA LEU A 906 5.20 -24.81 57.96
C LEU A 906 3.83 -24.20 58.31
N GLY A 907 2.88 -24.15 57.37
CA GLY A 907 1.48 -23.81 57.61
C GLY A 907 0.62 -25.05 57.78
N SER A 908 -0.45 -25.21 57.02
CA SER A 908 -1.31 -26.41 57.08
C SER A 908 -1.31 -27.20 55.76
N LEU A 909 -1.41 -28.53 55.86
CA LEU A 909 -1.67 -29.43 54.73
C LEU A 909 -2.98 -30.17 54.97
N ILE A 910 -3.90 -30.11 54.01
CA ILE A 910 -5.13 -30.90 53.98
C ILE A 910 -4.99 -31.93 52.86
N ALA A 911 -4.82 -33.19 53.21
CA ALA A 911 -4.72 -34.31 52.28
C ALA A 911 -5.50 -35.50 52.83
N GLU A 912 -6.54 -35.90 52.09
CA GLU A 912 -7.38 -37.05 52.41
C GLU A 912 -7.53 -37.93 51.16
N ASN A 913 -7.24 -39.24 51.25
CA ASN A 913 -7.22 -40.14 50.08
C ASN A 913 -6.26 -39.70 48.95
N VAL A 914 -5.05 -39.29 49.30
CA VAL A 914 -4.00 -38.89 48.36
C VAL A 914 -2.89 -39.95 48.30
N VAL A 915 -2.34 -40.19 47.11
CA VAL A 915 -1.18 -41.08 46.92
C VAL A 915 0.08 -40.26 46.74
N PHE A 916 1.04 -40.44 47.64
CA PHE A 916 2.40 -39.90 47.58
C PHE A 916 3.38 -41.04 47.29
N THR A 917 4.08 -41.00 46.16
CA THR A 917 4.95 -42.10 45.72
C THR A 917 6.18 -41.60 44.96
N SER A 918 7.00 -42.51 44.43
CA SER A 918 8.15 -42.21 43.57
C SER A 918 7.69 -41.83 42.15
N ILE A 919 8.45 -40.95 41.48
CA ILE A 919 8.25 -40.66 40.04
C ILE A 919 8.43 -41.89 39.13
N LYS A 920 9.00 -42.98 39.64
CA LYS A 920 9.21 -44.26 38.94
C LYS A 920 8.09 -45.27 39.16
N ASP A 921 7.05 -44.89 39.89
CA ASP A 921 5.89 -45.73 40.20
C ASP A 921 4.78 -45.51 39.16
N ASP A 922 4.79 -46.25 38.06
CA ASP A 922 3.73 -46.17 37.02
C ASP A 922 2.45 -46.94 37.41
N SER A 923 2.39 -47.59 38.59
CA SER A 923 1.20 -48.33 39.02
C SER A 923 0.01 -47.41 39.37
N VAL A 924 0.26 -46.12 39.54
CA VAL A 924 -0.72 -45.07 39.87
C VAL A 924 -0.33 -43.78 39.15
N GLY A 925 -1.27 -43.02 38.60
CA GLY A 925 -0.96 -41.69 38.04
C GLY A 925 -0.11 -41.69 36.76
N GLY A 926 -0.07 -42.79 36.00
CA GLY A 926 0.60 -42.92 34.71
C GLY A 926 2.15 -42.85 34.72
N ASP A 927 2.77 -43.01 33.55
CA ASP A 927 4.23 -42.86 33.36
C ASP A 927 4.64 -41.37 33.46
N THR A 928 5.14 -41.00 34.65
CA THR A 928 5.47 -39.61 34.99
C THR A 928 6.90 -39.24 34.61
N ASN A 929 7.77 -40.22 34.34
CA ASN A 929 9.18 -39.99 34.00
C ASN A 929 9.51 -40.32 32.52
N GLY A 930 8.54 -40.81 31.75
CA GLY A 930 8.64 -41.04 30.31
C GLY A 930 9.46 -42.26 29.92
N ASN A 931 9.65 -43.21 30.83
CA ASN A 931 10.46 -44.41 30.61
C ASN A 931 9.68 -45.59 30.01
N GLY A 932 8.38 -45.43 29.73
CA GLY A 932 7.47 -46.46 29.23
C GLY A 932 6.67 -47.12 30.35
N THR A 933 6.45 -48.44 30.26
CA THR A 933 5.74 -49.20 31.32
C THR A 933 6.68 -49.74 32.40
N ALA A 934 7.87 -49.14 32.54
CA ALA A 934 8.95 -49.66 33.35
C ALA A 934 8.84 -49.17 34.80
N THR A 935 7.99 -49.85 35.59
CA THR A 935 7.83 -49.59 37.02
C THR A 935 9.00 -50.17 37.82
N SER A 936 9.86 -49.34 38.39
CA SER A 936 10.92 -49.78 39.33
C SER A 936 11.15 -48.78 40.47
N PRO A 937 10.11 -48.46 41.27
CA PRO A 937 10.26 -47.58 42.42
C PRO A 937 11.08 -48.28 43.53
N GLY A 938 12.04 -47.55 44.10
CA GLY A 938 12.93 -47.99 45.17
C GLY A 938 12.75 -47.18 46.45
N LYS A 939 13.10 -47.78 47.59
CA LYS A 939 13.13 -47.08 48.88
C LYS A 939 14.05 -45.86 48.80
N GLY A 940 13.60 -44.71 49.26
CA GLY A 940 14.40 -43.47 49.25
C GLY A 940 14.53 -42.80 47.88
N ASP A 941 13.68 -43.16 46.92
CA ASP A 941 13.61 -42.50 45.61
C ASP A 941 13.28 -41.01 45.70
N TRP A 942 12.65 -40.56 46.80
CA TRP A 942 12.39 -39.16 47.09
C TRP A 942 12.50 -38.84 48.59
N ILE A 943 12.50 -37.54 48.90
CA ILE A 943 12.87 -37.05 50.24
C ILE A 943 11.77 -37.33 51.28
N GLY A 944 10.52 -36.94 51.02
CA GLY A 944 9.37 -37.22 51.89
C GLY A 944 8.54 -35.98 52.28
N ILE A 945 7.76 -36.09 53.36
CA ILE A 945 6.86 -35.03 53.85
C ILE A 945 7.26 -34.60 55.26
N TYR A 946 7.39 -33.29 55.46
CA TYR A 946 7.76 -32.68 56.74
C TYR A 946 6.65 -31.79 57.29
N PHE A 947 6.17 -32.08 58.49
CA PHE A 947 5.29 -31.20 59.27
C PHE A 947 6.11 -30.44 60.31
N GLY A 948 6.24 -29.13 60.13
CA GLY A 948 6.96 -28.22 61.03
C GLY A 948 6.15 -27.79 62.25
N PRO A 949 6.70 -26.89 63.10
CA PRO A 949 6.11 -26.52 64.39
C PRO A 949 4.69 -25.94 64.31
N ASP A 950 4.41 -25.13 63.29
CA ASP A 950 3.10 -24.48 63.15
C ASP A 950 2.07 -25.34 62.37
N ALA A 951 2.42 -26.60 62.06
CA ALA A 951 1.60 -27.49 61.24
C ALA A 951 0.44 -28.20 61.96
N GLY A 952 0.05 -27.73 63.15
CA GLY A 952 -1.02 -28.31 63.96
C GLY A 952 -2.41 -28.28 63.30
N GLY A 953 -2.65 -27.35 62.37
CA GLY A 953 -3.90 -27.27 61.61
C GLY A 953 -4.06 -28.30 60.49
N SER A 954 -3.04 -29.14 60.24
CA SER A 954 -3.05 -30.09 59.12
C SER A 954 -3.98 -31.28 59.36
N VAL A 955 -4.60 -31.75 58.28
CA VAL A 955 -5.40 -32.99 58.22
C VAL A 955 -4.74 -33.93 57.22
N PHE A 956 -4.26 -35.08 57.70
CA PHE A 956 -3.54 -36.04 56.88
C PHE A 956 -4.11 -37.44 57.17
N ARG A 957 -5.13 -37.84 56.40
CA ARG A 957 -5.85 -39.11 56.61
C ARG A 957 -6.07 -39.94 55.35
N TRP A 958 -6.15 -41.26 55.47
CA TRP A 958 -6.40 -42.17 54.32
C TRP A 958 -5.39 -42.02 53.17
N ASN A 959 -4.20 -41.50 53.45
CA ASN A 959 -3.20 -41.30 52.41
C ASN A 959 -2.29 -42.52 52.28
N LYS A 960 -1.77 -42.73 51.08
CA LYS A 960 -0.74 -43.71 50.78
C LYS A 960 0.60 -42.98 50.63
N VAL A 961 1.62 -43.33 51.40
CA VAL A 961 2.96 -42.70 51.32
C VAL A 961 4.04 -43.76 51.14
N ALA A 962 4.69 -43.77 49.98
CA ALA A 962 5.57 -44.85 49.54
C ALA A 962 6.93 -44.36 49.06
N TYR A 963 7.96 -45.21 49.18
CA TYR A 963 9.26 -45.04 48.49
C TYR A 963 10.05 -43.78 48.87
N ALA A 964 9.72 -43.11 49.97
CA ALA A 964 10.40 -41.94 50.49
C ALA A 964 11.52 -42.30 51.49
N GLY A 965 12.05 -41.30 52.21
CA GLY A 965 13.10 -41.46 53.20
C GLY A 965 14.52 -41.43 52.60
N GLY A 966 14.68 -40.84 51.41
CA GLY A 966 15.98 -40.66 50.77
C GLY A 966 16.81 -39.53 51.37
N TYR A 967 18.13 -39.53 51.10
CA TYR A 967 19.06 -38.48 51.52
C TYR A 967 19.92 -38.00 50.34
N ASN A 968 19.77 -36.74 49.93
CA ASN A 968 20.50 -36.15 48.81
C ASN A 968 21.60 -35.20 49.31
N GLY A 969 22.72 -35.76 49.77
CA GLY A 969 24.03 -35.07 49.83
C GLY A 969 24.10 -33.73 50.58
N GLY A 970 23.21 -33.45 51.54
CA GLY A 970 23.14 -32.17 52.28
C GLY A 970 21.78 -31.48 52.24
N VAL A 971 20.75 -32.10 51.66
CA VAL A 971 19.34 -31.67 51.79
C VAL A 971 18.52 -32.90 52.24
N GLY A 972 17.80 -32.76 53.35
CA GLY A 972 16.92 -33.79 53.93
C GLY A 972 15.78 -33.14 54.69
N LEU A 973 14.82 -33.91 55.21
CA LEU A 973 13.60 -33.35 55.82
C LEU A 973 13.92 -32.53 57.08
N GLY A 974 13.94 -31.20 56.93
CA GLY A 974 14.08 -30.21 58.00
C GLY A 974 15.49 -30.13 58.60
N ASN A 975 16.21 -29.04 58.35
CA ASN A 975 17.46 -28.72 59.05
C ASN A 975 17.20 -27.64 60.11
N TYR A 976 16.66 -28.03 61.27
CA TYR A 976 16.34 -27.08 62.35
C TYR A 976 17.11 -27.34 63.66
N ASP A 977 17.83 -28.46 63.76
CA ASP A 977 18.71 -28.83 64.88
C ASP A 977 20.11 -29.33 64.44
N GLY A 978 20.47 -29.15 63.16
CA GLY A 978 21.73 -29.63 62.58
C GLY A 978 21.74 -31.10 62.18
N ARG A 979 20.59 -31.81 62.22
CA ARG A 979 20.45 -33.19 61.76
C ARG A 979 19.37 -33.28 60.67
N TYR A 980 19.74 -33.82 59.52
CA TYR A 980 18.75 -34.23 58.53
C TYR A 980 18.04 -35.49 59.00
N ARG A 981 16.75 -35.58 58.74
CA ARG A 981 15.91 -36.73 59.10
C ARG A 981 15.48 -37.43 57.83
N GLN A 982 15.61 -38.75 57.77
CA GLN A 982 15.13 -39.54 56.64
C GLN A 982 13.94 -40.37 57.11
N ALA A 983 12.76 -40.01 56.63
CA ALA A 983 11.54 -40.77 56.86
C ALA A 983 10.56 -40.53 55.71
N ASN A 984 9.58 -41.41 55.52
CA ASN A 984 8.47 -41.08 54.62
C ASN A 984 7.71 -39.85 55.13
N VAL A 985 7.47 -39.79 56.45
CA VAL A 985 6.80 -38.67 57.11
C VAL A 985 7.52 -38.28 58.39
N VAL A 986 7.78 -36.98 58.57
CA VAL A 986 8.32 -36.39 59.80
C VAL A 986 7.30 -35.44 60.40
N ILE A 987 6.99 -35.59 61.69
CA ILE A 987 6.15 -34.68 62.46
C ILE A 987 6.98 -34.04 63.57
N HIS A 988 7.24 -32.74 63.46
CA HIS A 988 8.17 -32.02 64.33
C HIS A 988 7.47 -30.90 65.10
N ARG A 989 7.42 -31.01 66.44
CA ARG A 989 6.86 -29.99 67.35
C ARG A 989 5.43 -29.53 67.02
N SER A 990 4.68 -30.34 66.28
CA SER A 990 3.29 -30.08 65.90
C SER A 990 2.40 -31.27 66.24
N SER A 991 1.08 -31.06 66.08
CA SER A 991 0.05 -32.07 66.36
C SER A 991 -1.02 -32.12 65.26
N PRO A 992 -0.66 -32.44 64.00
CA PRO A 992 -1.62 -32.64 62.93
C PRO A 992 -2.61 -33.78 63.24
N ARG A 993 -3.79 -33.75 62.61
CA ARG A 993 -4.72 -34.89 62.59
C ARG A 993 -4.17 -35.97 61.66
N PHE A 994 -3.39 -36.90 62.21
CA PHE A 994 -2.70 -37.95 61.47
C PHE A 994 -3.31 -39.33 61.78
N ALA A 995 -4.16 -39.82 60.89
CA ALA A 995 -4.90 -41.08 61.11
C ALA A 995 -5.14 -41.87 59.83
N CYS A 996 -5.37 -43.18 59.90
CA CYS A 996 -5.81 -43.99 58.76
C CYS A 996 -4.85 -44.01 57.55
N ASN A 997 -3.54 -43.73 57.73
CA ASN A 997 -2.59 -43.66 56.61
C ASN A 997 -1.89 -45.00 56.35
N ASN A 998 -1.55 -45.27 55.09
CA ASN A 998 -0.73 -46.41 54.68
C ASN A 998 0.67 -45.94 54.28
N VAL A 999 1.68 -46.18 55.12
CA VAL A 999 3.06 -45.70 54.95
C VAL A 999 4.01 -46.89 54.75
N PHE A 1000 4.65 -47.01 53.59
CA PHE A 1000 5.43 -48.22 53.31
C PHE A 1000 6.68 -47.96 52.45
N GLN A 1001 7.58 -48.95 52.39
CA GLN A 1001 8.77 -48.93 51.53
C GLN A 1001 9.69 -47.71 51.76
N SER A 1002 10.04 -47.41 53.01
CA SER A 1002 10.95 -46.30 53.35
C SER A 1002 12.41 -46.75 53.46
N ASP A 1003 13.34 -45.90 53.02
CA ASP A 1003 14.77 -46.16 53.15
C ASP A 1003 15.31 -45.94 54.57
N GLU A 1004 14.61 -45.29 55.50
CA GLU A 1004 15.07 -45.25 56.90
C GLU A 1004 13.92 -45.48 57.87
N HIS A 1005 13.11 -44.46 58.16
CA HIS A 1005 11.98 -44.54 59.07
C HIS A 1005 10.63 -44.40 58.33
N GLY A 1006 9.58 -45.10 58.78
CA GLY A 1006 8.24 -44.91 58.20
C GLY A 1006 7.67 -43.57 58.64
N ILE A 1007 7.34 -43.47 59.92
CA ILE A 1007 6.82 -42.26 60.57
C ILE A 1007 7.76 -41.87 61.70
N LEU A 1008 8.25 -40.64 61.66
CA LEU A 1008 9.13 -40.07 62.69
C LEU A 1008 8.43 -38.91 63.40
N THR A 1009 8.17 -39.08 64.70
CA THR A 1009 7.65 -38.01 65.56
C THR A 1009 8.79 -37.45 66.40
N VAL A 1010 8.93 -36.12 66.46
CA VAL A 1010 10.04 -35.48 67.17
C VAL A 1010 9.54 -34.29 67.98
N TYR A 1011 9.71 -34.37 69.29
CA TYR A 1011 9.14 -33.41 70.25
C TYR A 1011 7.66 -33.10 69.97
N SER A 1012 6.91 -34.08 69.49
CA SER A 1012 5.53 -33.96 69.04
C SER A 1012 4.60 -34.66 70.04
N ASN A 1013 3.40 -34.11 70.20
CA ASN A 1013 2.31 -34.72 70.97
C ASN A 1013 1.18 -35.24 70.06
N SER A 1014 1.50 -35.52 68.79
CA SER A 1014 0.53 -36.02 67.81
C SER A 1014 -0.07 -37.36 68.21
N ARG A 1015 -1.27 -37.60 67.69
CA ARG A 1015 -1.83 -38.95 67.56
C ARG A 1015 -1.36 -39.52 66.23
N VAL A 1016 -0.72 -40.68 66.25
CA VAL A 1016 -0.43 -41.51 65.07
C VAL A 1016 -1.29 -42.76 65.23
N VAL A 1017 -2.45 -42.75 64.58
CA VAL A 1017 -3.48 -43.76 64.81
C VAL A 1017 -4.04 -44.41 63.56
N ASP A 1018 -4.49 -45.66 63.70
CA ASP A 1018 -5.21 -46.39 62.64
C ASP A 1018 -4.40 -46.54 61.35
N CYS A 1019 -3.07 -46.44 61.42
CA CYS A 1019 -2.18 -46.50 60.26
C CYS A 1019 -1.69 -47.92 59.99
N ILE A 1020 -1.41 -48.22 58.73
CA ILE A 1020 -0.62 -49.38 58.31
C ILE A 1020 0.78 -48.88 57.96
N VAL A 1021 1.81 -49.43 58.60
CA VAL A 1021 3.21 -49.08 58.33
C VAL A 1021 3.99 -50.34 57.99
N SER A 1022 4.56 -50.44 56.79
CA SER A 1022 5.20 -51.69 56.36
C SER A 1022 6.47 -51.54 55.55
N ASP A 1023 7.30 -52.58 55.55
CA ASP A 1023 8.45 -52.71 54.65
C ASP A 1023 9.48 -51.57 54.83
N ILE A 1024 9.76 -51.21 56.08
CA ILE A 1024 10.64 -50.09 56.46
C ILE A 1024 12.04 -50.61 56.81
N ARG A 1025 13.11 -49.92 56.39
CA ARG A 1025 14.48 -50.40 56.67
C ARG A 1025 14.81 -50.44 58.17
N THR A 1026 14.50 -49.38 58.93
CA THR A 1026 14.89 -49.27 60.35
C THR A 1026 13.69 -49.30 61.30
N ASP A 1027 13.11 -48.14 61.62
CA ASP A 1027 12.01 -48.00 62.56
C ASP A 1027 10.70 -47.73 61.82
N GLY A 1028 9.69 -48.59 61.98
CA GLY A 1028 8.36 -48.37 61.41
C GLY A 1028 7.77 -47.06 61.90
N ILE A 1029 7.64 -46.93 63.23
CA ILE A 1029 7.29 -45.69 63.91
C ILE A 1029 8.40 -45.36 64.92
N LEU A 1030 9.06 -44.22 64.77
CA LEU A 1030 10.05 -43.70 65.69
C LEU A 1030 9.50 -42.51 66.47
N VAL A 1031 9.59 -42.58 67.79
CA VAL A 1031 9.33 -41.47 68.71
C VAL A 1031 10.65 -40.97 69.30
N ASP A 1032 11.02 -39.74 68.96
CA ASP A 1032 12.19 -39.04 69.48
C ASP A 1032 11.78 -37.75 70.22
N GLY A 1033 11.37 -37.91 71.47
CA GLY A 1033 10.96 -36.82 72.35
C GLY A 1033 9.47 -36.46 72.22
N GLY A 1034 8.95 -35.71 73.21
CA GLY A 1034 7.52 -35.41 73.31
C GLY A 1034 6.70 -36.54 73.94
N TYR A 1035 5.38 -36.42 73.88
CA TYR A 1035 4.40 -37.35 74.45
C TYR A 1035 3.33 -37.72 73.40
N PRO A 1036 3.70 -38.28 72.24
CA PRO A 1036 2.73 -38.66 71.24
C PRO A 1036 1.93 -39.89 71.69
N MET A 1037 0.76 -40.07 71.08
CA MET A 1037 -0.03 -41.28 71.22
C MET A 1037 0.11 -42.11 69.94
N VAL A 1038 0.62 -43.33 70.06
CA VAL A 1038 0.78 -44.28 68.95
C VAL A 1038 -0.17 -45.43 69.21
N GLY A 1039 -1.32 -45.47 68.53
CA GLY A 1039 -2.27 -46.54 68.79
C GLY A 1039 -3.08 -47.01 67.61
N ASN A 1040 -3.65 -48.20 67.72
CA ASN A 1040 -4.47 -48.82 66.67
C ASN A 1040 -3.70 -49.03 65.33
N ASN A 1041 -2.37 -49.11 65.33
CA ASN A 1041 -1.62 -49.25 64.08
C ASN A 1041 -1.29 -50.72 63.79
N LEU A 1042 -1.11 -51.05 62.51
CA LEU A 1042 -0.43 -52.27 62.07
C LEU A 1042 0.97 -51.89 61.60
N VAL A 1043 2.01 -52.35 62.29
CA VAL A 1043 3.39 -52.11 61.88
C VAL A 1043 4.09 -53.43 61.57
N ARG A 1044 4.60 -53.59 60.35
CA ARG A 1044 5.19 -54.87 59.92
C ARG A 1044 6.46 -54.77 59.07
N ASN A 1045 7.18 -55.88 58.96
CA ASN A 1045 8.37 -56.02 58.12
C ASN A 1045 9.37 -54.85 58.26
N SER A 1046 9.82 -54.63 59.50
CA SER A 1046 10.71 -53.52 59.89
C SER A 1046 11.75 -53.99 60.90
N THR A 1047 12.91 -53.32 61.01
CA THR A 1047 13.91 -53.70 62.03
C THR A 1047 13.34 -53.52 63.44
N ASN A 1048 12.83 -52.33 63.77
CA ASN A 1048 11.99 -52.11 64.95
C ASN A 1048 10.60 -51.69 64.47
N ALA A 1049 9.54 -52.27 65.02
CA ALA A 1049 8.17 -51.90 64.65
C ALA A 1049 7.86 -50.51 65.23
N ILE A 1050 7.87 -50.38 66.56
CA ILE A 1050 7.67 -49.10 67.25
C ILE A 1050 8.85 -48.88 68.18
N ARG A 1051 9.63 -47.82 67.96
CA ARG A 1051 10.77 -47.46 68.80
C ARG A 1051 10.52 -46.14 69.53
N ILE A 1052 10.75 -46.15 70.83
CA ILE A 1052 10.76 -44.94 71.66
C ILE A 1052 12.22 -44.66 72.05
N SER A 1053 12.88 -43.71 71.37
CA SER A 1053 14.28 -43.35 71.63
C SER A 1053 14.42 -42.36 72.78
N SER A 1054 13.47 -41.44 72.92
CA SER A 1054 13.40 -40.45 74.00
C SER A 1054 11.95 -39.95 74.19
N GLY A 1055 11.62 -39.34 75.32
CA GLY A 1055 10.26 -38.83 75.61
C GLY A 1055 9.37 -39.81 76.40
N GLY A 1056 8.05 -39.70 76.21
CA GLY A 1056 7.03 -40.40 77.01
C GLY A 1056 5.78 -40.83 76.22
N ALA A 1057 5.93 -41.58 75.13
CA ALA A 1057 4.79 -41.96 74.31
C ALA A 1057 3.82 -42.92 75.03
N ALA A 1058 2.53 -42.77 74.70
CA ALA A 1058 1.51 -43.77 75.00
C ALA A 1058 1.35 -44.69 73.78
N VAL A 1059 1.71 -45.96 73.92
CA VAL A 1059 1.68 -46.97 72.86
C VAL A 1059 0.66 -48.06 73.20
N GLY A 1060 -0.43 -48.13 72.45
CA GLY A 1060 -1.45 -49.15 72.73
C GLY A 1060 -2.34 -49.53 71.56
N ASN A 1061 -2.95 -50.70 71.62
CA ASN A 1061 -3.78 -51.26 70.55
C ASN A 1061 -3.06 -51.45 69.20
N ASN A 1062 -1.72 -51.57 69.19
CA ASN A 1062 -1.01 -51.79 67.93
C ASN A 1062 -0.81 -53.28 67.67
N ILE A 1063 -0.91 -53.71 66.42
CA ILE A 1063 -0.40 -55.00 65.94
C ILE A 1063 1.01 -54.77 65.39
N VAL A 1064 2.02 -55.44 65.94
CA VAL A 1064 3.38 -55.45 65.42
C VAL A 1064 3.76 -56.85 64.95
N THR A 1065 4.17 -57.00 63.68
CA THR A 1065 4.46 -58.34 63.15
C THR A 1065 5.61 -58.39 62.13
N ASP A 1066 6.26 -59.53 61.98
CA ASP A 1066 7.37 -59.73 61.04
C ASP A 1066 8.55 -58.74 61.24
N CYS A 1067 8.82 -58.33 62.48
CA CYS A 1067 9.85 -57.34 62.81
C CYS A 1067 11.01 -57.96 63.63
N SER A 1068 12.23 -57.41 63.55
CA SER A 1068 13.30 -57.89 64.45
C SER A 1068 12.99 -57.54 65.91
N ARG A 1069 12.44 -56.34 66.15
CA ARG A 1069 11.91 -55.90 67.44
C ARG A 1069 10.47 -55.39 67.28
N GLY A 1070 9.56 -55.77 68.17
CA GLY A 1070 8.19 -55.26 68.23
C GLY A 1070 8.16 -53.85 68.83
N VAL A 1071 7.69 -53.72 70.07
CA VAL A 1071 7.68 -52.43 70.79
C VAL A 1071 8.98 -52.25 71.58
N TYR A 1072 9.91 -51.45 71.09
CA TYR A 1072 11.24 -51.26 71.67
C TYR A 1072 11.38 -49.90 72.38
N ARG A 1073 11.72 -49.93 73.67
CA ARG A 1073 12.04 -48.75 74.47
C ARG A 1073 13.54 -48.66 74.70
N GLN A 1074 14.13 -47.50 74.39
CA GLN A 1074 15.54 -47.25 74.68
C GLN A 1074 15.75 -47.13 76.21
N SER A 1075 16.94 -47.49 76.69
CA SER A 1075 17.24 -47.50 78.13
C SER A 1075 17.00 -46.12 78.76
N GLY A 1076 16.27 -46.10 79.89
CA GLY A 1076 15.94 -44.87 80.63
C GLY A 1076 14.71 -44.10 80.13
N VAL A 1077 14.03 -44.58 79.07
CA VAL A 1077 12.84 -43.94 78.53
C VAL A 1077 11.57 -44.42 79.24
N THR A 1078 10.73 -43.46 79.68
CA THR A 1078 9.41 -43.71 80.30
C THR A 1078 8.31 -43.74 79.25
N GLY A 1079 7.15 -44.33 79.55
CA GLY A 1079 6.00 -44.39 78.62
C GLY A 1079 5.10 -45.58 78.92
N THR A 1080 3.85 -45.54 78.46
CA THR A 1080 2.86 -46.61 78.68
C THR A 1080 2.80 -47.52 77.46
N VAL A 1081 2.86 -48.84 77.68
CA VAL A 1081 2.76 -49.85 76.62
C VAL A 1081 1.69 -50.87 77.03
N LEU A 1082 0.50 -50.77 76.46
CA LEU A 1082 -0.67 -51.56 76.89
C LEU A 1082 -1.53 -52.03 75.71
N ASN A 1083 -2.17 -53.18 75.82
CA ASN A 1083 -3.08 -53.74 74.80
C ASN A 1083 -2.47 -53.83 73.38
N ASN A 1084 -1.17 -54.08 73.25
CA ASN A 1084 -0.54 -54.31 71.94
C ASN A 1084 -0.46 -55.81 71.66
N LEU A 1085 -0.51 -56.19 70.38
CA LEU A 1085 -0.23 -57.55 69.93
C LEU A 1085 1.11 -57.60 69.19
N ALA A 1086 1.97 -58.57 69.52
CA ALA A 1086 3.22 -58.83 68.81
C ALA A 1086 3.28 -60.27 68.30
N TRP A 1087 3.55 -60.45 67.00
CA TRP A 1087 3.59 -61.78 66.37
C TRP A 1087 4.76 -61.90 65.40
N GLN A 1088 5.47 -63.03 65.41
CA GLN A 1088 6.64 -63.25 64.54
C GLN A 1088 7.73 -62.16 64.66
N CYS A 1089 7.81 -61.50 65.83
CA CYS A 1089 8.92 -60.62 66.15
C CYS A 1089 10.06 -61.39 66.82
N SER A 1090 11.33 -61.19 66.41
CA SER A 1090 12.46 -61.84 67.09
C SER A 1090 12.56 -61.41 68.57
N THR A 1091 12.19 -60.17 68.86
CA THR A 1091 12.00 -59.65 70.22
C THR A 1091 10.68 -58.87 70.30
N PRO A 1092 9.61 -59.44 70.88
CA PRO A 1092 8.29 -58.78 70.92
C PRO A 1092 8.30 -57.42 71.63
N GLY A 1093 9.16 -57.24 72.64
CA GLY A 1093 9.25 -56.00 73.42
C GLY A 1093 8.08 -55.77 74.40
N ILE A 1094 7.13 -56.71 74.41
CA ILE A 1094 5.98 -56.81 75.31
C ILE A 1094 5.93 -58.22 75.93
N THR A 1095 5.16 -58.40 77.00
CA THR A 1095 4.98 -59.70 77.66
C THR A 1095 3.53 -60.15 77.54
N ASN A 1096 3.30 -61.38 77.09
CA ASN A 1096 1.96 -61.93 76.89
C ASN A 1096 1.14 -61.94 78.20
N GLY A 1097 -0.09 -61.43 78.15
CA GLY A 1097 -1.02 -61.37 79.29
C GLY A 1097 -0.73 -60.26 80.31
N VAL A 1098 0.28 -59.41 80.09
CA VAL A 1098 0.62 -58.29 80.99
C VAL A 1098 0.15 -56.97 80.37
N ASP A 1099 -0.52 -56.13 81.15
CA ASP A 1099 -1.07 -54.83 80.71
C ASP A 1099 -1.94 -54.93 79.44
N GLY A 1100 -2.68 -56.03 79.29
CA GLY A 1100 -3.51 -56.33 78.12
C GLY A 1100 -2.74 -56.73 76.85
N ASN A 1101 -1.40 -56.81 76.90
CA ASN A 1101 -0.59 -57.15 75.74
C ASN A 1101 -0.69 -58.64 75.36
N LEU A 1102 -0.63 -58.93 74.06
CA LEU A 1102 -0.76 -60.26 73.47
C LEU A 1102 0.49 -60.63 72.67
N VAL A 1103 0.97 -61.87 72.80
CA VAL A 1103 2.00 -62.44 71.91
C VAL A 1103 1.38 -63.66 71.23
N ALA A 1104 0.58 -63.40 70.20
CA ALA A 1104 -0.25 -64.40 69.52
C ALA A 1104 -0.43 -64.03 68.04
N ASP A 1105 -0.82 -65.00 67.21
CA ASP A 1105 -1.16 -64.77 65.81
C ASP A 1105 -2.37 -63.81 65.70
N PRO A 1106 -2.27 -62.67 64.99
CA PRO A 1106 -3.40 -61.77 64.80
C PRO A 1106 -4.52 -62.35 63.94
N GLN A 1107 -4.27 -63.45 63.21
CA GLN A 1107 -5.25 -64.15 62.36
C GLN A 1107 -5.93 -63.23 61.34
N PHE A 1108 -5.13 -62.74 60.38
CA PHE A 1108 -5.63 -61.92 59.28
C PHE A 1108 -6.35 -62.75 58.20
N THR A 1109 -7.29 -62.12 57.51
CA THR A 1109 -8.14 -62.74 56.49
C THR A 1109 -7.35 -63.18 55.26
N ASP A 1110 -6.54 -62.29 54.68
CA ASP A 1110 -5.66 -62.61 53.55
C ASP A 1110 -4.44 -61.67 53.54
N PRO A 1111 -3.50 -61.86 54.48
CA PRO A 1111 -2.36 -60.97 54.64
C PRO A 1111 -1.38 -61.01 53.46
N ALA A 1112 -1.38 -62.08 52.66
CA ALA A 1112 -0.53 -62.24 51.49
C ALA A 1112 -0.89 -61.24 50.38
N ASN A 1113 -2.17 -60.87 50.27
CA ASN A 1113 -2.68 -59.88 49.31
C ASN A 1113 -2.99 -58.52 49.95
N GLY A 1114 -2.46 -58.24 51.14
CA GLY A 1114 -2.62 -56.95 51.82
C GLY A 1114 -3.93 -56.77 52.59
N ASN A 1115 -4.78 -57.79 52.67
CA ASN A 1115 -6.03 -57.75 53.44
C ASN A 1115 -5.79 -58.18 54.90
N TYR A 1116 -5.49 -57.19 55.73
CA TYR A 1116 -5.19 -57.37 57.15
C TYR A 1116 -6.41 -57.25 58.08
N ARG A 1117 -7.62 -57.46 57.55
CA ARG A 1117 -8.82 -57.55 58.39
C ARG A 1117 -8.76 -58.78 59.30
N PRO A 1118 -9.15 -58.68 60.58
CA PRO A 1118 -9.17 -59.82 61.49
C PRO A 1118 -10.20 -60.87 61.03
N LEU A 1119 -9.83 -62.15 61.13
CA LEU A 1119 -10.77 -63.26 61.04
C LEU A 1119 -11.69 -63.27 62.27
N PRO A 1120 -12.90 -63.88 62.20
CA PRO A 1120 -13.82 -63.96 63.35
C PRO A 1120 -13.24 -64.61 64.62
N SER A 1121 -12.16 -65.40 64.48
CA SER A 1121 -11.46 -66.05 65.59
C SER A 1121 -10.29 -65.23 66.15
N SER A 1122 -10.02 -64.05 65.58
CA SER A 1122 -8.84 -63.25 65.89
C SER A 1122 -8.80 -62.85 67.37
N PRO A 1123 -7.63 -62.96 68.03
CA PRO A 1123 -7.46 -62.51 69.41
C PRO A 1123 -7.46 -60.97 69.54
N CYS A 1124 -7.49 -60.24 68.43
CA CYS A 1124 -7.53 -58.77 68.43
C CYS A 1124 -8.94 -58.21 68.69
N ILE A 1125 -9.98 -59.03 68.47
CA ILE A 1125 -11.39 -58.59 68.52
C ILE A 1125 -11.79 -58.26 69.97
N ASP A 1126 -12.35 -57.08 70.20
CA ASP A 1126 -12.78 -56.52 71.49
C ASP A 1126 -11.66 -56.51 72.57
N ALA A 1127 -10.39 -56.62 72.17
CA ALA A 1127 -9.24 -56.80 73.08
C ALA A 1127 -8.44 -55.51 73.35
N GLY A 1128 -8.78 -54.42 72.67
CA GLY A 1128 -8.10 -53.13 72.80
C GLY A 1128 -8.51 -52.33 74.03
N ASN A 1129 -7.96 -51.12 74.13
CA ASN A 1129 -8.32 -50.10 75.11
C ASN A 1129 -8.92 -48.88 74.40
N SER A 1130 -10.18 -48.58 74.70
CA SER A 1130 -10.93 -47.47 74.10
C SER A 1130 -10.38 -46.08 74.45
N ASP A 1131 -9.49 -45.94 75.45
CA ASP A 1131 -8.81 -44.67 75.76
C ASP A 1131 -7.92 -44.16 74.60
N PHE A 1132 -7.53 -45.05 73.69
CA PHE A 1132 -6.79 -44.70 72.48
C PHE A 1132 -7.68 -44.21 71.34
N VAL A 1133 -9.01 -44.24 71.51
CA VAL A 1133 -10.00 -43.90 70.48
C VAL A 1133 -10.78 -42.65 70.89
N ARG A 1134 -11.04 -41.77 69.93
CA ARG A 1134 -11.98 -40.64 70.11
C ARG A 1134 -13.32 -40.96 69.46
N PRO A 1135 -14.43 -40.34 69.91
CA PRO A 1135 -15.76 -40.56 69.32
C PRO A 1135 -15.82 -40.29 67.80
N GLU A 1136 -14.98 -39.40 67.29
CA GLU A 1136 -14.87 -39.05 65.87
C GLU A 1136 -13.86 -39.89 65.07
N ASP A 1137 -13.15 -40.83 65.71
CA ASP A 1137 -12.21 -41.71 65.03
C ASP A 1137 -12.96 -42.80 64.27
N THR A 1138 -12.38 -43.20 63.14
CA THR A 1138 -12.85 -44.29 62.31
C THR A 1138 -11.72 -45.29 62.15
N ASP A 1139 -12.06 -46.54 61.83
CA ASP A 1139 -11.05 -47.49 61.37
C ASP A 1139 -10.49 -47.08 59.98
N ILE A 1140 -9.51 -47.83 59.49
CA ILE A 1140 -8.85 -47.53 58.22
C ILE A 1140 -9.77 -47.65 57.00
N LEU A 1141 -10.89 -48.38 57.10
CA LEU A 1141 -11.90 -48.48 56.05
C LEU A 1141 -12.96 -47.37 56.14
N GLY A 1142 -12.90 -46.52 57.17
CA GLY A 1142 -13.84 -45.44 57.42
C GLY A 1142 -15.04 -45.81 58.29
N TRP A 1143 -15.03 -47.00 58.92
CA TRP A 1143 -16.11 -47.50 59.77
C TRP A 1143 -15.95 -46.94 61.19
N VAL A 1144 -17.02 -46.97 61.99
CA VAL A 1144 -16.96 -46.53 63.41
C VAL A 1144 -15.88 -47.32 64.15
N ARG A 1145 -15.00 -46.62 64.88
CA ARG A 1145 -13.79 -47.24 65.44
C ARG A 1145 -14.02 -48.15 66.65
N ALA A 1146 -15.19 -48.12 67.29
CA ALA A 1146 -15.55 -49.02 68.37
C ALA A 1146 -16.91 -49.65 68.06
N ALA A 1147 -16.91 -50.85 67.49
CA ALA A 1147 -18.08 -51.60 67.05
C ALA A 1147 -18.19 -52.91 67.84
N GLY A 1148 -18.52 -52.82 69.12
CA GLY A 1148 -18.50 -53.99 70.00
C GLY A 1148 -18.52 -53.61 71.48
N ALA A 1149 -17.96 -54.48 72.32
CA ALA A 1149 -17.77 -54.22 73.74
C ALA A 1149 -16.54 -53.33 74.00
N CYS A 1150 -15.51 -53.41 73.16
CA CYS A 1150 -14.33 -52.54 73.18
C CYS A 1150 -13.74 -52.41 71.76
N VAL A 1151 -12.85 -51.44 71.53
CA VAL A 1151 -12.11 -51.33 70.25
C VAL A 1151 -11.21 -52.54 70.01
N ASP A 1152 -11.03 -52.92 68.75
CA ASP A 1152 -10.09 -53.96 68.34
C ASP A 1152 -8.62 -53.49 68.36
N ILE A 1153 -7.70 -54.41 68.65
CA ILE A 1153 -6.26 -54.16 68.49
C ILE A 1153 -5.92 -54.14 66.99
N GLY A 1154 -5.29 -53.07 66.52
CA GLY A 1154 -4.90 -52.86 65.11
C GLY A 1154 -5.80 -51.87 64.37
N PRO A 1155 -5.57 -51.61 63.07
CA PRO A 1155 -6.20 -50.48 62.36
C PRO A 1155 -7.60 -50.76 61.80
N TYR A 1156 -8.09 -52.00 61.93
CA TYR A 1156 -9.41 -52.43 61.48
C TYR A 1156 -10.30 -52.66 62.70
N GLU A 1157 -11.60 -52.39 62.53
CA GLU A 1157 -12.61 -52.84 63.48
C GLU A 1157 -13.37 -54.03 62.89
N TYR A 1158 -13.51 -55.11 63.65
CA TYR A 1158 -14.26 -56.28 63.23
C TYR A 1158 -15.75 -56.01 63.28
N VAL A 1159 -16.40 -56.25 62.15
CA VAL A 1159 -17.84 -56.10 61.98
C VAL A 1159 -18.38 -57.39 61.36
N ASN A 1160 -19.43 -57.94 61.96
CA ASN A 1160 -20.06 -59.16 61.46
C ASN A 1160 -21.00 -58.83 60.29
N VAL A 1161 -20.41 -58.59 59.12
CA VAL A 1161 -21.12 -58.31 57.86
C VAL A 1161 -21.13 -59.55 56.98
N ASP A 1162 -22.26 -59.83 56.32
CA ASP A 1162 -22.34 -60.88 55.29
C ASP A 1162 -21.69 -60.37 53.98
N TRP A 1163 -20.38 -60.60 53.88
CA TRP A 1163 -19.55 -60.14 52.77
C TRP A 1163 -19.95 -60.74 51.42
N ASP A 1164 -20.65 -61.88 51.39
CA ASP A 1164 -21.14 -62.49 50.15
C ASP A 1164 -22.35 -61.71 49.59
N ILE A 1165 -23.17 -61.13 50.46
CA ILE A 1165 -24.25 -60.20 50.10
C ILE A 1165 -23.69 -58.87 49.63
N LEU A 1166 -22.67 -58.33 50.31
CA LEU A 1166 -21.97 -57.10 49.88
C LEU A 1166 -21.31 -57.27 48.50
N ALA A 1167 -20.65 -58.42 48.27
CA ALA A 1167 -20.03 -58.76 46.99
C ALA A 1167 -21.03 -58.95 45.85
N LYS A 1168 -22.23 -59.45 46.15
CA LYS A 1168 -23.38 -59.59 45.21
C LYS A 1168 -24.06 -58.24 44.95
N ALA A 1169 -24.24 -57.38 45.95
CA ALA A 1169 -24.77 -56.02 45.80
C ALA A 1169 -23.82 -55.14 44.96
N ALA A 1170 -22.52 -55.22 45.22
CA ALA A 1170 -21.51 -54.61 44.37
C ALA A 1170 -21.52 -55.19 42.95
N ARG A 1171 -21.83 -56.49 42.76
CA ARG A 1171 -22.02 -57.10 41.43
C ARG A 1171 -23.24 -56.59 40.68
N ALA A 1172 -24.33 -56.32 41.39
CA ALA A 1172 -25.54 -55.75 40.82
C ALA A 1172 -25.31 -54.29 40.40
N LEU A 1173 -24.61 -53.49 41.23
CA LEU A 1173 -24.19 -52.13 40.84
C LEU A 1173 -23.21 -52.12 39.66
N ARG A 1174 -22.28 -53.08 39.58
CA ARG A 1174 -21.35 -53.25 38.42
C ARG A 1174 -22.10 -53.37 37.09
N ILE A 1175 -23.22 -54.11 37.06
CA ILE A 1175 -24.02 -54.35 35.85
C ILE A 1175 -24.87 -53.12 35.48
N ALA A 1176 -25.38 -52.38 36.47
CA ALA A 1176 -26.20 -51.19 36.24
C ALA A 1176 -25.38 -49.96 35.77
N ALA A 1177 -24.09 -49.87 36.14
CA ALA A 1177 -23.21 -48.73 35.86
C ALA A 1177 -22.23 -48.93 34.68
N GLY A 1178 -22.14 -50.12 34.08
CA GLY A 1178 -21.33 -50.38 32.88
C GLY A 1178 -19.80 -50.40 33.09
N ILE A 1179 -19.32 -50.70 34.30
CA ILE A 1179 -17.89 -50.62 34.67
C ILE A 1179 -17.25 -52.03 34.61
N ASN A 1180 -16.17 -52.20 33.84
CA ASN A 1180 -15.54 -53.51 33.58
C ASN A 1180 -14.46 -53.93 34.59
N GLU A 1181 -13.82 -53.00 35.31
CA GLU A 1181 -12.77 -53.33 36.29
C GLU A 1181 -12.83 -52.42 37.53
N CYS A 1182 -12.68 -53.00 38.72
CA CYS A 1182 -12.70 -52.33 40.01
C CYS A 1182 -11.79 -53.10 40.98
N SER A 1183 -10.95 -52.40 41.75
CA SER A 1183 -10.01 -53.05 42.67
C SER A 1183 -10.76 -53.65 43.88
N PRO A 1184 -10.21 -54.69 44.54
CA PRO A 1184 -10.79 -55.27 45.76
C PRO A 1184 -11.04 -54.26 46.89
N GLU A 1185 -10.32 -53.13 46.91
CA GLU A 1185 -10.43 -52.05 47.91
C GLU A 1185 -11.69 -51.19 47.70
N ASP A 1186 -12.05 -50.91 46.45
CA ASP A 1186 -13.26 -50.14 46.12
C ASP A 1186 -14.54 -50.90 46.52
N LEU A 1187 -14.50 -52.24 46.48
CA LEU A 1187 -15.60 -53.12 46.88
C LEU A 1187 -15.86 -53.13 48.40
N THR A 1188 -14.84 -52.82 49.21
CA THR A 1188 -14.93 -52.81 50.67
C THR A 1188 -15.35 -51.46 51.25
N SER A 1189 -15.52 -50.43 50.40
CA SER A 1189 -15.80 -49.05 50.80
C SER A 1189 -17.30 -48.67 50.78
N LEU A 1190 -18.20 -49.59 50.41
CA LEU A 1190 -19.65 -49.38 50.34
C LEU A 1190 -20.28 -49.48 51.72
N ASN A 1191 -20.90 -48.40 52.20
CA ASN A 1191 -21.68 -48.44 53.42
C ASN A 1191 -23.09 -48.97 53.12
N ILE A 1192 -23.38 -50.20 53.59
CA ILE A 1192 -24.67 -50.87 53.39
C ILE A 1192 -25.31 -51.09 54.76
N GLU A 1193 -26.41 -50.38 55.02
CA GLU A 1193 -27.22 -50.62 56.22
C GLU A 1193 -28.21 -51.76 55.98
N ASN A 1194 -28.25 -52.70 56.91
CA ASN A 1194 -29.23 -53.79 56.93
C ASN A 1194 -30.48 -53.32 57.70
N THR A 1195 -31.56 -53.02 56.98
CA THR A 1195 -32.82 -52.55 57.57
C THR A 1195 -33.84 -53.68 57.81
N GLY A 1196 -33.51 -54.93 57.44
CA GLY A 1196 -34.37 -56.08 57.68
C GLY A 1196 -33.93 -57.33 56.92
N PRO A 1197 -34.60 -58.49 57.14
CA PRO A 1197 -34.19 -59.79 56.62
C PRO A 1197 -34.17 -59.93 55.08
N SER A 1198 -34.57 -58.89 54.33
CA SER A 1198 -34.47 -58.84 52.87
C SER A 1198 -34.43 -57.41 52.28
N GLU A 1199 -34.15 -56.38 53.08
CA GLU A 1199 -34.03 -54.99 52.61
C GLU A 1199 -32.72 -54.36 53.07
N TYR A 1200 -31.89 -54.00 52.09
CA TYR A 1200 -30.60 -53.33 52.27
C TYR A 1200 -30.70 -51.92 51.69
N VAL A 1201 -30.28 -50.93 52.47
CA VAL A 1201 -30.21 -49.53 52.04
C VAL A 1201 -28.73 -49.21 51.80
N VAL A 1202 -28.41 -48.84 50.56
CA VAL A 1202 -27.07 -48.33 50.21
C VAL A 1202 -27.12 -46.82 50.36
N ASP A 1203 -26.14 -46.23 51.04
CA ASP A 1203 -26.06 -44.77 51.17
C ASP A 1203 -25.96 -44.13 49.77
N MET A 1204 -26.93 -43.29 49.43
CA MET A 1204 -26.98 -42.52 48.19
C MET A 1204 -25.75 -41.63 48.02
N ALA A 1205 -25.08 -41.22 49.11
CA ALA A 1205 -23.83 -40.47 49.07
C ALA A 1205 -22.66 -41.33 48.53
N ASP A 1206 -22.65 -42.63 48.82
CA ASP A 1206 -21.65 -43.59 48.34
C ASP A 1206 -21.91 -44.05 46.91
N VAL A 1207 -23.19 -44.22 46.54
CA VAL A 1207 -23.60 -44.40 45.15
C VAL A 1207 -23.24 -43.16 44.33
N ALA A 1208 -23.50 -41.95 44.84
CA ALA A 1208 -23.12 -40.71 44.20
C ALA A 1208 -21.59 -40.52 44.15
N ARG A 1209 -20.82 -41.02 45.14
CA ARG A 1209 -19.35 -41.05 45.12
C ARG A 1209 -18.83 -41.96 43.99
N TRP A 1210 -19.48 -43.10 43.74
CA TRP A 1210 -19.18 -43.99 42.62
C TRP A 1210 -19.61 -43.41 41.26
N CYS A 1211 -20.79 -42.80 41.14
CA CYS A 1211 -21.24 -42.10 39.93
C CYS A 1211 -20.32 -40.92 39.56
N ARG A 1212 -19.77 -40.21 40.57
CA ARG A 1212 -18.74 -39.17 40.40
C ARG A 1212 -17.39 -39.73 39.95
N LYS A 1213 -16.98 -40.92 40.41
CA LYS A 1213 -15.76 -41.62 39.98
C LYS A 1213 -15.86 -42.12 38.52
N ALA A 1214 -17.07 -42.40 38.04
CA ALA A 1214 -17.37 -42.87 36.67
C ALA A 1214 -17.77 -41.77 35.67
N ASN A 1215 -17.76 -40.49 36.09
CA ASN A 1215 -17.95 -39.31 35.23
C ASN A 1215 -19.35 -39.14 34.58
N PHE A 1216 -20.44 -39.57 35.23
CA PHE A 1216 -21.81 -39.21 34.82
C PHE A 1216 -22.26 -37.86 35.41
N ARG A 1217 -23.00 -37.06 34.62
CA ARG A 1217 -23.25 -35.61 34.86
C ARG A 1217 -24.67 -35.23 35.32
N ASP A 1218 -25.52 -36.17 35.71
CA ASP A 1218 -26.80 -35.83 36.37
C ASP A 1218 -27.07 -36.80 37.55
N PRO A 1219 -27.62 -36.34 38.69
CA PRO A 1219 -27.73 -37.09 39.94
C PRO A 1219 -28.48 -38.41 39.88
#